data_AF-A0A5B9W5A4-F1
#
_entry.id   AF-A0A5B9W5A4-F1
#
_cell.length_a   1.000
_cell.length_b   1.000
_cell.length_c   1.000
_cell.angle_alpha   90.00
_cell.angle_beta   90.00
_cell.angle_gamma   90.00
#
_symmetry.space_group_name_H-M   'P 1'
#
loop_
_entity.id
_entity.type
_entity.pdbx_description
1 polymer ?
#
loop_
_entity_poly.entity_id
_entity_poly.type
_entity_poly.pdbx_seq_one_letter_code
_entity_poly.pdbx_strand_id
1 'polypeptide(L)'
;MPPAGSIADGRPASRRRRRLRLALSLSAALVALWLLISLAVAHRLTRRARPPYPEPVPSVEWGRPEPHRLRTLDGEEIGTWFVPGARDFCSVLLVHGIGADRSATLGRAKLLAEQGCSVLMISLRAHGDSTGSFNDMGYGARHDVVAGVEFLERATPGSPIVVHGLSMGAAAAAFASRTLGDRVGGYILESPYRDLETAVRNRTEEALPPVLDRIAYAGLRIVAPLVLPDLDETSTVRAAGHIPADAPVLILSGAEDPVARPEEARAILDRVRSHGRLVLFPHAGHLNFPEADPGRYRRAIGDFLRAVGPGRPRPTRDRDRGATPAREHSPDGAALAVENRRFSTSLPKSYFLYIYLFFILNNTTSEDIFVFRERKRSEDISRSRSAGEGWGEGGMSLHAMADASAAATASPGLIQPREGRADRRPSPHPSLPPSGRGRGGSARPRKKIRGMIRSNNRPLSNAPSPTPRGRPGGSSRPGDGRLTTVRAGTTIRVIEPAACAPRGGGSCPGRADREAGSMGSPMNIEDEPIPATTLPLPDRRIGRREALGTLAACLAGGRAVAGSAEAGFRIATFSADVTPPMGHPLMGGGIEPAREVVDRLSARGFVLSGDGKPVVLAAIDWCEIRNDAFDRWREALAEAAGTEPRRVLVAALHQHDAPISDLAAQRLLDAAHAPAGICEPEFHGRAVREVARAVRDGLKEARRVTHVGAGRARVEGVASNRRYLGDDGRPAFGRMSATRDPVIRDRPEGLIDPWLRTLSFWDGDRPVLALSVYATHPMSHYGRGGVSADFIGMARRRRQDEQPGVFQVYATGCGGNVTAGKYNDGSPANREVLAGRVHRAMVEAWAATERSPVERLDFRAVPLRLEPRDGPGFTVADLRKRLETDPKPFGRCLAAMGLAWRARADAGHAIDVPALDLGRAQLLLLPGESYVEYQLLAQQTRPDSFVVTLGYGEAGTGYIPTDRHFDEGDTNLIDWCWVARGSEARMARAIAAALRRR
;
A
#
# COMPACT_ATOMS: atom_id res chain seq x y z
N MET A 1 72.12 -43.71 -10.18
CA MET A 1 71.49 -42.37 -10.02
C MET A 1 70.11 -42.40 -10.66
N PRO A 2 69.14 -41.57 -10.24
CA PRO A 2 68.95 -40.89 -8.94
C PRO A 2 67.53 -41.22 -8.37
N PRO A 3 66.96 -40.47 -7.40
CA PRO A 3 67.43 -40.24 -6.03
C PRO A 3 66.42 -40.74 -4.96
N ALA A 4 66.71 -40.49 -3.68
CA ALA A 4 65.95 -40.99 -2.53
C ALA A 4 64.69 -40.16 -2.16
N GLY A 5 63.82 -40.76 -1.33
CA GLY A 5 62.68 -40.08 -0.71
C GLY A 5 63.07 -39.19 0.48
N SER A 6 62.17 -38.28 0.88
CA SER A 6 62.37 -37.33 1.98
C SER A 6 61.42 -37.60 3.15
N ILE A 7 61.89 -37.31 4.37
CA ILE A 7 61.22 -37.61 5.65
C ILE A 7 60.32 -36.43 6.07
N ALA A 8 59.21 -36.72 6.75
CA ALA A 8 58.29 -35.70 7.25
C ALA A 8 58.84 -34.95 8.49
N ASP A 9 58.91 -33.61 8.43
CA ASP A 9 59.09 -32.75 9.62
C ASP A 9 57.73 -32.12 10.02
N GLY A 10 57.21 -32.54 11.17
CA GLY A 10 55.89 -32.15 11.66
C GLY A 10 55.93 -31.07 12.75
N ARG A 11 55.74 -29.80 12.38
CA ARG A 11 55.72 -28.67 13.32
C ARG A 11 54.33 -28.01 13.49
N PRO A 12 54.02 -27.40 14.65
CA PRO A 12 52.66 -27.51 15.20
C PRO A 12 51.71 -26.35 14.88
N ALA A 13 50.79 -26.55 13.93
CA ALA A 13 49.66 -25.64 13.65
C ALA A 13 48.55 -25.62 14.74
N SER A 14 48.85 -26.06 15.97
CA SER A 14 47.88 -26.73 16.85
C SER A 14 47.16 -25.87 17.91
N ARG A 15 47.71 -24.71 18.33
CA ARG A 15 47.11 -23.89 19.41
C ARG A 15 46.27 -22.69 18.94
N ARG A 16 46.82 -21.79 18.09
CA ARG A 16 46.11 -20.56 17.65
C ARG A 16 44.82 -20.87 16.87
N ARG A 17 44.86 -21.85 15.95
CA ARG A 17 43.68 -22.31 15.18
C ARG A 17 42.60 -22.96 16.06
N ARG A 18 42.98 -23.69 17.13
CA ARG A 18 42.02 -24.23 18.11
C ARG A 18 41.35 -23.14 18.94
N ARG A 19 42.12 -22.15 19.45
CA ARG A 19 41.57 -20.99 20.17
C ARG A 19 40.59 -20.17 19.31
N LEU A 20 40.93 -19.93 18.04
CA LEU A 20 40.05 -19.21 17.11
C LEU A 20 38.75 -19.97 16.83
N ARG A 21 38.81 -21.29 16.59
CA ARG A 21 37.61 -22.12 16.43
C ARG A 21 36.73 -22.12 17.67
N LEU A 22 37.32 -22.27 18.86
CA LEU A 22 36.58 -22.22 20.13
C LEU A 22 35.90 -20.86 20.34
N ALA A 23 36.59 -19.75 20.05
CA ALA A 23 36.00 -18.41 20.11
C ALA A 23 34.83 -18.25 19.15
N LEU A 24 34.97 -18.69 17.89
CA LEU A 24 33.88 -18.65 16.90
C LEU A 24 32.68 -19.50 17.32
N SER A 25 32.91 -20.71 17.86
CA SER A 25 31.84 -21.58 18.40
C SER A 25 31.13 -20.95 19.60
N LEU A 26 31.85 -20.30 20.50
CA LEU A 26 31.27 -19.59 21.65
C LEU A 26 30.46 -18.37 21.19
N SER A 27 30.96 -17.57 20.25
CA SER A 27 30.21 -16.45 19.67
C SER A 27 28.94 -16.92 18.96
N ALA A 28 29.00 -18.01 18.19
CA ALA A 28 27.82 -18.59 17.55
C ALA A 28 26.79 -19.09 18.56
N ALA A 29 27.22 -19.74 19.65
CA ALA A 29 26.35 -20.18 20.73
C ALA A 29 25.69 -19.01 21.48
N LEU A 30 26.43 -17.92 21.71
CA LEU A 30 25.90 -16.70 22.34
C LEU A 30 24.86 -15.99 21.45
N VAL A 31 25.11 -15.89 20.14
CA VAL A 31 24.13 -15.33 19.18
C VAL A 31 22.88 -16.22 19.10
N ALA A 32 23.04 -17.55 19.04
CA ALA A 32 21.91 -18.47 19.05
C ALA A 32 21.08 -18.36 20.34
N LEU A 33 21.74 -18.27 21.51
CA LEU A 33 21.07 -18.07 22.80
C LEU A 33 20.32 -16.73 22.86
N TRP A 34 20.92 -15.65 22.37
CA TRP A 34 20.28 -14.32 22.31
C TRP A 34 19.04 -14.32 21.40
N LEU A 35 19.11 -14.96 20.22
CA LEU A 35 17.94 -15.10 19.33
C LEU A 35 16.85 -15.98 19.96
N LEU A 36 17.22 -17.07 20.65
CA LEU A 36 16.26 -17.92 21.37
C LEU A 36 15.57 -17.18 22.53
N ILE A 37 16.31 -16.37 23.30
CA ILE A 37 15.75 -15.50 24.34
C ILE A 37 14.80 -14.47 23.71
N SER A 38 15.20 -13.84 22.62
CA SER A 38 14.37 -12.84 21.93
C SER A 38 13.08 -13.48 21.39
N LEU A 39 13.15 -14.68 20.82
CA LEU A 39 11.99 -15.42 20.32
C LEU A 39 11.05 -15.83 21.47
N ALA A 40 11.61 -16.25 22.60
CA ALA A 40 10.83 -16.56 23.80
C ALA A 40 10.13 -15.31 24.39
N VAL A 41 10.76 -14.12 24.33
CA VAL A 41 10.12 -12.86 24.73
C VAL A 41 9.03 -12.45 23.73
N ALA A 42 9.29 -12.49 22.42
CA ALA A 42 8.29 -12.18 21.40
C ALA A 42 7.05 -13.10 21.50
N HIS A 43 7.27 -14.42 21.67
CA HIS A 43 6.20 -15.37 21.91
C HIS A 43 5.49 -15.15 23.26
N ARG A 44 6.19 -14.73 24.32
CA ARG A 44 5.59 -14.41 25.64
C ARG A 44 4.69 -13.18 25.60
N LEU A 45 5.05 -12.15 24.82
CA LEU A 45 4.26 -10.92 24.70
C LEU A 45 2.95 -11.14 23.90
N THR A 46 2.98 -12.04 22.92
CA THR A 46 1.91 -12.22 21.92
C THR A 46 1.01 -13.43 22.17
N ARG A 47 1.44 -14.43 22.93
CA ARG A 47 0.53 -15.49 23.41
C ARG A 47 -0.58 -14.91 24.30
N ARG A 48 -1.69 -15.65 24.42
CA ARG A 48 -2.67 -15.47 25.50
C ARG A 48 -1.99 -15.49 26.87
N ALA A 49 -2.12 -14.40 27.61
CA ALA A 49 -1.44 -14.17 28.89
C ALA A 49 -2.09 -14.96 30.04
N ARG A 50 -3.43 -15.00 30.09
CA ARG A 50 -4.24 -15.77 31.05
C ARG A 50 -5.10 -16.79 30.28
N PRO A 51 -5.19 -18.07 30.71
CA PRO A 51 -6.18 -19.02 30.15
C PRO A 51 -7.60 -18.44 30.20
N PRO A 52 -8.58 -18.95 29.43
CA PRO A 52 -9.96 -18.51 29.55
C PRO A 52 -10.48 -18.62 30.99
N TYR A 53 -11.15 -17.58 31.48
CA TYR A 53 -11.83 -17.56 32.77
C TYR A 53 -13.25 -16.98 32.61
N PRO A 54 -14.25 -17.44 33.37
CA PRO A 54 -15.59 -16.87 33.31
C PRO A 54 -15.59 -15.40 33.75
N GLU A 55 -16.32 -14.56 33.01
CA GLU A 55 -16.53 -13.15 33.32
C GLU A 55 -18.01 -12.93 33.68
N PRO A 56 -18.40 -13.18 34.95
CA PRO A 56 -19.80 -13.08 35.38
C PRO A 56 -20.30 -11.65 35.28
N VAL A 57 -21.58 -11.49 34.89
CA VAL A 57 -22.25 -10.18 34.76
C VAL A 57 -22.16 -9.42 36.09
N PRO A 58 -21.60 -8.20 36.12
CA PRO A 58 -21.43 -7.44 37.35
C PRO A 58 -22.75 -6.79 37.76
N SER A 59 -23.06 -6.84 39.06
CA SER A 59 -24.10 -5.99 39.64
C SER A 59 -23.59 -4.55 39.72
N VAL A 60 -24.28 -3.61 39.08
CA VAL A 60 -23.91 -2.19 39.05
C VAL A 60 -25.13 -1.31 39.27
N GLU A 61 -24.98 -0.21 40.00
CA GLU A 61 -26.09 0.69 40.36
C GLU A 61 -26.60 1.53 39.19
N TRP A 62 -25.76 1.74 38.16
CA TRP A 62 -25.96 2.67 37.05
C TRP A 62 -26.55 2.02 35.79
N GLY A 63 -26.90 0.74 35.82
CA GLY A 63 -27.47 0.03 34.67
C GLY A 63 -27.68 -1.46 34.93
N ARG A 64 -28.17 -2.18 33.93
CA ARG A 64 -28.26 -3.64 33.94
C ARG A 64 -27.46 -4.18 32.74
N PRO A 65 -26.27 -4.78 32.95
CA PRO A 65 -25.47 -5.28 31.85
C PRO A 65 -26.02 -6.62 31.32
N GLU A 66 -26.39 -6.64 30.05
CA GLU A 66 -26.90 -7.80 29.33
C GLU A 66 -25.73 -8.55 28.66
N PRO A 67 -25.51 -9.85 28.94
CA PRO A 67 -24.40 -10.60 28.37
C PRO A 67 -24.73 -11.07 26.94
N HIS A 68 -23.82 -10.81 25.99
CA HIS A 68 -23.90 -11.36 24.63
C HIS A 68 -22.56 -11.95 24.19
N ARG A 69 -22.63 -12.92 23.27
CA ARG A 69 -21.49 -13.45 22.52
C ARG A 69 -21.57 -12.92 21.09
N LEU A 70 -20.50 -12.31 20.58
CA LEU A 70 -20.44 -11.82 19.21
C LEU A 70 -19.43 -12.66 18.43
N ARG A 71 -19.81 -13.10 17.22
CA ARG A 71 -18.89 -13.80 16.31
C ARG A 71 -18.23 -12.79 15.38
N THR A 72 -16.90 -12.83 15.27
CA THR A 72 -16.13 -11.92 14.41
C THR A 72 -16.09 -12.41 12.97
N LEU A 73 -15.70 -11.53 12.04
CA LEU A 73 -15.58 -11.86 10.61
C LEU A 73 -14.54 -12.96 10.33
N ASP A 74 -13.50 -13.05 11.16
CA ASP A 74 -12.46 -14.09 11.12
C ASP A 74 -12.75 -15.31 12.02
N GLY A 75 -13.95 -15.38 12.60
CA GLY A 75 -14.52 -16.60 13.18
C GLY A 75 -14.26 -16.84 14.67
N GLU A 76 -13.59 -15.91 15.35
CA GLU A 76 -13.49 -15.88 16.81
C GLU A 76 -14.85 -15.51 17.43
N GLU A 77 -15.02 -15.81 18.72
CA GLU A 77 -16.21 -15.46 19.50
C GLU A 77 -15.79 -14.66 20.75
N ILE A 78 -16.27 -13.42 20.84
CA ILE A 78 -15.96 -12.49 21.91
C ILE A 78 -17.14 -12.36 22.89
N GLY A 79 -16.83 -12.34 24.18
CA GLY A 79 -17.80 -12.04 25.23
C GLY A 79 -17.97 -10.54 25.44
N THR A 80 -19.20 -10.13 25.74
CA THR A 80 -19.57 -8.72 25.87
C THR A 80 -20.61 -8.51 26.97
N TRP A 81 -20.68 -7.28 27.48
CA TRP A 81 -21.79 -6.79 28.29
C TRP A 81 -22.35 -5.51 27.68
N PHE A 82 -23.65 -5.46 27.44
CA PHE A 82 -24.36 -4.30 26.89
C PHE A 82 -25.23 -3.64 27.97
N VAL A 83 -25.14 -2.32 28.12
CA VAL A 83 -26.03 -1.53 28.98
C VAL A 83 -26.82 -0.59 28.08
N PRO A 84 -28.15 -0.79 27.92
CA PRO A 84 -28.97 0.09 27.11
C PRO A 84 -29.14 1.47 27.75
N GLY A 85 -28.97 2.52 26.94
CA GLY A 85 -29.19 3.93 27.30
C GLY A 85 -30.45 4.51 26.66
N ALA A 86 -30.56 5.84 26.66
CA ALA A 86 -31.64 6.56 26.01
C ALA A 86 -31.38 6.73 24.50
N ARG A 87 -32.43 6.57 23.67
CA ARG A 87 -32.31 6.50 22.20
C ARG A 87 -31.71 7.77 21.56
N ASP A 88 -31.97 8.93 22.16
CA ASP A 88 -31.51 10.24 21.67
C ASP A 88 -30.01 10.49 21.94
N PHE A 89 -29.33 9.58 22.62
CA PHE A 89 -27.93 9.70 23.01
C PHE A 89 -27.01 8.83 22.14
N CYS A 90 -25.71 8.98 22.35
CA CYS A 90 -24.70 8.18 21.68
C CYS A 90 -24.76 6.70 22.11
N SER A 91 -24.08 5.85 21.35
CA SER A 91 -23.88 4.44 21.71
C SER A 91 -22.40 4.11 21.61
N VAL A 92 -21.78 3.72 22.73
CA VAL A 92 -20.32 3.68 22.87
C VAL A 92 -19.81 2.25 22.99
N LEU A 93 -18.87 1.90 22.12
CA LEU A 93 -18.10 0.66 22.20
C LEU A 93 -16.82 0.90 23.02
N LEU A 94 -16.74 0.31 24.22
CA LEU A 94 -15.56 0.33 25.07
C LEU A 94 -14.63 -0.85 24.75
N VAL A 95 -13.36 -0.54 24.47
CA VAL A 95 -12.34 -1.52 24.05
C VAL A 95 -11.13 -1.44 24.97
N HIS A 96 -10.86 -2.50 25.74
CA HIS A 96 -9.84 -2.50 26.80
C HIS A 96 -8.39 -2.60 26.29
N GLY A 97 -7.43 -2.32 27.18
CA GLY A 97 -5.99 -2.46 26.93
C GLY A 97 -5.46 -3.89 27.04
N ILE A 98 -4.17 -4.09 26.71
CA ILE A 98 -3.52 -5.40 26.78
C ILE A 98 -3.51 -5.97 28.21
N GLY A 99 -3.77 -7.28 28.35
CA GLY A 99 -3.77 -7.98 29.65
C GLY A 99 -4.99 -7.73 30.55
N ALA A 100 -5.89 -6.82 30.14
CA ALA A 100 -7.16 -6.53 30.79
C ALA A 100 -8.32 -7.36 30.20
N ASP A 101 -9.54 -7.00 30.57
CA ASP A 101 -10.80 -7.62 30.15
C ASP A 101 -11.93 -6.56 30.20
N ARG A 102 -13.19 -6.91 29.89
CA ARG A 102 -14.29 -5.92 29.83
C ARG A 102 -14.59 -5.26 31.18
N SER A 103 -14.30 -5.91 32.30
CA SER A 103 -14.46 -5.37 33.66
C SER A 103 -13.59 -4.13 33.90
N ALA A 104 -12.40 -4.07 33.29
CA ALA A 104 -11.50 -2.92 33.40
C ALA A 104 -12.08 -1.64 32.77
N THR A 105 -13.17 -1.74 32.01
CA THR A 105 -13.86 -0.60 31.41
C THR A 105 -15.04 -0.07 32.24
N LEU A 106 -15.45 -0.77 33.32
CA LEU A 106 -16.67 -0.45 34.10
C LEU A 106 -16.70 0.98 34.67
N GLY A 107 -15.57 1.53 35.12
CA GLY A 107 -15.50 2.92 35.59
C GLY A 107 -15.77 3.97 34.49
N ARG A 108 -15.42 3.64 33.25
CA ARG A 108 -15.70 4.46 32.06
C ARG A 108 -17.13 4.23 31.58
N ALA A 109 -17.62 2.98 31.63
CA ALA A 109 -19.01 2.65 31.34
C ALA A 109 -19.99 3.37 32.27
N LYS A 110 -19.69 3.45 33.58
CA LYS A 110 -20.44 4.28 34.54
C LYS A 110 -20.55 5.73 34.07
N LEU A 111 -19.43 6.37 33.72
CA LEU A 111 -19.44 7.76 33.25
C LEU A 111 -20.28 7.95 31.98
N LEU A 112 -20.27 6.99 31.06
CA LEU A 112 -21.01 7.06 29.80
C LEU A 112 -22.52 6.83 29.99
N ALA A 113 -22.90 5.89 30.86
CA ALA A 113 -24.29 5.66 31.27
C ALA A 113 -24.85 6.83 32.10
N GLU A 114 -24.04 7.46 32.97
CA GLU A 114 -24.34 8.74 33.64
C GLU A 114 -24.52 9.92 32.65
N GLN A 115 -24.16 9.76 31.37
CA GLN A 115 -24.46 10.70 30.29
C GLN A 115 -25.59 10.22 29.37
N GLY A 116 -26.31 9.15 29.74
CA GLY A 116 -27.48 8.62 29.01
C GLY A 116 -27.16 7.78 27.78
N CYS A 117 -25.89 7.64 27.39
CA CYS A 117 -25.50 6.84 26.23
C CYS A 117 -25.60 5.34 26.51
N SER A 118 -25.95 4.55 25.48
CA SER A 118 -25.83 3.09 25.54
C SER A 118 -24.36 2.68 25.53
N VAL A 119 -23.99 1.58 26.19
CA VAL A 119 -22.59 1.17 26.33
C VAL A 119 -22.42 -0.32 26.06
N LEU A 120 -21.59 -0.68 25.08
CA LEU A 120 -21.13 -2.06 24.85
C LEU A 120 -19.68 -2.20 25.32
N MET A 121 -19.45 -3.08 26.27
CA MET A 121 -18.12 -3.43 26.79
C MET A 121 -17.71 -4.79 26.22
N ILE A 122 -16.59 -4.89 25.50
CA ILE A 122 -16.13 -6.14 24.87
C ILE A 122 -14.85 -6.67 25.51
N SER A 123 -14.75 -7.99 25.69
CA SER A 123 -13.48 -8.66 25.97
C SER A 123 -12.83 -9.02 24.62
N LEU A 124 -11.65 -8.47 24.33
CA LEU A 124 -10.93 -8.75 23.09
C LEU A 124 -10.53 -10.23 22.99
N ARG A 125 -10.24 -10.69 21.77
CA ARG A 125 -9.62 -12.00 21.51
C ARG A 125 -8.39 -12.23 22.40
N ALA A 126 -8.17 -13.48 22.79
CA ALA A 126 -7.15 -13.92 23.72
C ALA A 126 -7.20 -13.30 25.14
N HIS A 127 -8.29 -12.63 25.51
CA HIS A 127 -8.54 -12.09 26.85
C HIS A 127 -9.84 -12.66 27.43
N GLY A 128 -10.02 -12.56 28.76
CA GLY A 128 -11.29 -12.87 29.43
C GLY A 128 -11.87 -14.26 29.12
N ASP A 129 -13.16 -14.31 28.83
CA ASP A 129 -13.93 -15.47 28.33
C ASP A 129 -14.02 -15.56 26.79
N SER A 130 -13.40 -14.63 26.07
CA SER A 130 -13.34 -14.63 24.60
C SER A 130 -12.41 -15.73 24.08
N THR A 131 -12.60 -16.19 22.84
CA THR A 131 -11.73 -17.20 22.20
C THR A 131 -10.38 -16.61 21.78
N GLY A 132 -9.64 -17.28 20.88
CA GLY A 132 -8.29 -16.91 20.47
C GLY A 132 -7.19 -17.27 21.47
N SER A 133 -6.01 -17.59 20.94
CA SER A 133 -4.80 -17.95 21.69
C SER A 133 -3.66 -16.93 21.55
N PHE A 134 -3.89 -15.88 20.76
CA PHE A 134 -2.87 -14.95 20.27
C PHE A 134 -3.36 -13.50 20.32
N ASN A 135 -2.45 -12.58 20.63
CA ASN A 135 -2.63 -11.13 20.56
C ASN A 135 -1.51 -10.53 19.71
N ASP A 136 -1.90 -9.67 18.78
CA ASP A 136 -1.03 -9.00 17.82
C ASP A 136 -0.97 -7.49 18.07
N MET A 137 -0.96 -7.12 19.35
CA MET A 137 -0.97 -5.73 19.83
C MET A 137 -2.19 -4.93 19.34
N GLY A 138 -3.26 -5.62 18.94
CA GLY A 138 -4.57 -5.04 18.61
C GLY A 138 -4.91 -5.04 17.11
N TYR A 139 -4.01 -5.48 16.23
CA TYR A 139 -4.23 -5.48 14.79
C TYR A 139 -5.42 -6.38 14.38
N GLY A 140 -5.43 -7.66 14.75
CA GLY A 140 -6.52 -8.61 14.49
C GLY A 140 -7.76 -8.33 15.33
N ALA A 141 -7.56 -7.73 16.52
CA ALA A 141 -8.65 -7.24 17.36
C ALA A 141 -9.52 -6.15 16.67
N ARG A 142 -9.10 -5.61 15.51
CA ARG A 142 -9.97 -4.80 14.63
C ARG A 142 -11.29 -5.51 14.30
N HIS A 143 -11.31 -6.82 14.12
CA HIS A 143 -12.53 -7.57 13.79
C HIS A 143 -13.47 -7.68 15.00
N ASP A 144 -12.92 -7.66 16.22
CA ASP A 144 -13.67 -7.61 17.48
C ASP A 144 -14.40 -6.26 17.59
N VAL A 145 -13.71 -5.17 17.24
CA VAL A 145 -14.28 -3.82 17.19
C VAL A 145 -15.37 -3.71 16.11
N VAL A 146 -15.17 -4.30 14.93
CA VAL A 146 -16.18 -4.34 13.87
C VAL A 146 -17.43 -5.10 14.33
N ALA A 147 -17.29 -6.26 14.96
CA ALA A 147 -18.40 -7.01 15.52
C ALA A 147 -19.16 -6.22 16.61
N GLY A 148 -18.44 -5.46 17.45
CA GLY A 148 -19.03 -4.56 18.45
C GLY A 148 -19.85 -3.41 17.85
N VAL A 149 -19.35 -2.76 16.80
CA VAL A 149 -20.13 -1.72 16.08
C VAL A 149 -21.36 -2.34 15.41
N GLU A 150 -21.22 -3.53 14.82
CA GLU A 150 -22.34 -4.27 14.20
C GLU A 150 -23.42 -4.68 15.20
N PHE A 151 -23.05 -4.98 16.45
CA PHE A 151 -24.02 -5.15 17.51
C PHE A 151 -24.74 -3.83 17.83
N LEU A 152 -24.01 -2.72 18.00
CA LEU A 152 -24.61 -1.42 18.32
C LEU A 152 -25.51 -0.88 17.20
N GLU A 153 -25.20 -1.11 15.92
CA GLU A 153 -26.08 -0.75 14.80
C GLU A 153 -27.45 -1.46 14.89
N ARG A 154 -27.50 -2.69 15.42
CA ARG A 154 -28.72 -3.49 15.60
C ARG A 154 -29.44 -3.20 16.91
N ALA A 155 -28.70 -3.06 18.01
CA ALA A 155 -29.24 -2.81 19.35
C ALA A 155 -29.73 -1.36 19.53
N THR A 156 -29.09 -0.41 18.85
CA THR A 156 -29.39 1.04 18.94
C THR A 156 -29.54 1.68 17.56
N PRO A 157 -30.55 1.30 16.74
CA PRO A 157 -30.71 1.82 15.40
C PRO A 157 -30.95 3.33 15.39
N GLY A 158 -30.14 4.06 14.62
CA GLY A 158 -30.20 5.52 14.48
C GLY A 158 -29.29 6.30 15.44
N SER A 159 -28.88 5.74 16.57
CA SER A 159 -27.99 6.41 17.53
C SER A 159 -26.56 6.59 16.94
N PRO A 160 -25.89 7.73 17.17
CA PRO A 160 -24.48 7.91 16.77
C PRO A 160 -23.55 6.97 17.54
N ILE A 161 -22.78 6.15 16.82
CA ILE A 161 -21.86 5.18 17.43
C ILE A 161 -20.49 5.82 17.66
N VAL A 162 -19.92 5.66 18.86
CA VAL A 162 -18.56 6.09 19.22
C VAL A 162 -17.72 4.88 19.58
N VAL A 163 -16.48 4.80 19.11
CA VAL A 163 -15.52 3.76 19.55
C VAL A 163 -14.52 4.37 20.52
N HIS A 164 -14.50 3.87 21.76
CA HIS A 164 -13.69 4.35 22.87
C HIS A 164 -12.68 3.28 23.28
N GLY A 165 -11.45 3.40 22.77
CA GLY A 165 -10.38 2.45 22.98
C GLY A 165 -9.33 2.90 23.99
N LEU A 166 -8.83 1.95 24.79
CA LEU A 166 -7.80 2.15 25.80
C LEU A 166 -6.50 1.43 25.39
N SER A 167 -5.39 2.16 25.21
CA SER A 167 -4.06 1.62 24.92
C SER A 167 -4.07 0.68 23.70
N MET A 168 -3.91 -0.63 23.87
CA MET A 168 -4.09 -1.62 22.80
C MET A 168 -5.47 -1.54 22.13
N GLY A 169 -6.53 -1.28 22.89
CA GLY A 169 -7.89 -1.07 22.37
C GLY A 169 -8.03 0.23 21.58
N ALA A 170 -7.22 1.25 21.86
CA ALA A 170 -7.15 2.47 21.05
C ALA A 170 -6.51 2.18 19.68
N ALA A 171 -5.49 1.32 19.66
CA ALA A 171 -4.92 0.82 18.41
C ALA A 171 -5.92 -0.04 17.62
N ALA A 172 -6.60 -0.98 18.27
CA ALA A 172 -7.67 -1.79 17.66
C ALA A 172 -8.79 -0.94 17.04
N ALA A 173 -9.22 0.13 17.73
CA ALA A 173 -10.18 1.11 17.22
C ALA A 173 -9.67 1.83 15.96
N ALA A 174 -8.40 2.27 15.95
CA ALA A 174 -7.78 2.88 14.78
C ALA A 174 -7.63 1.89 13.61
N PHE A 175 -7.23 0.64 13.86
CA PHE A 175 -7.12 -0.41 12.84
C PHE A 175 -8.48 -0.77 12.22
N ALA A 176 -9.55 -0.75 13.01
CA ALA A 176 -10.91 -1.00 12.52
C ALA A 176 -11.47 0.15 11.66
N SER A 177 -10.95 1.38 11.78
CA SER A 177 -11.51 2.57 11.12
C SER A 177 -11.66 2.43 9.59
N ARG A 178 -10.70 1.78 8.91
CA ARG A 178 -10.74 1.51 7.46
C ARG A 178 -11.87 0.57 7.03
N THR A 179 -12.31 -0.32 7.92
CA THR A 179 -13.45 -1.24 7.68
C THR A 179 -14.77 -0.62 8.12
N LEU A 180 -14.74 0.29 9.10
CA LEU A 180 -15.92 0.93 9.67
C LEU A 180 -16.38 2.15 8.87
N GLY A 181 -15.48 3.01 8.40
CA GLY A 181 -15.85 4.21 7.64
C GLY A 181 -16.88 5.09 8.37
N ASP A 182 -17.92 5.50 7.64
CA ASP A 182 -19.03 6.36 8.09
C ASP A 182 -19.97 5.72 9.15
N ARG A 183 -19.80 4.42 9.44
CA ARG A 183 -20.55 3.68 10.47
C ARG A 183 -20.25 4.15 11.89
N VAL A 184 -19.10 4.79 12.12
CA VAL A 184 -18.71 5.38 13.40
C VAL A 184 -18.77 6.91 13.33
N GLY A 185 -19.49 7.52 14.26
CA GLY A 185 -19.64 8.97 14.39
C GLY A 185 -18.53 9.67 15.18
N GLY A 186 -17.61 8.93 15.80
CA GLY A 186 -16.41 9.49 16.43
C GLY A 186 -15.55 8.46 17.17
N TYR A 187 -14.28 8.80 17.41
CA TYR A 187 -13.31 7.93 18.09
C TYR A 187 -12.72 8.59 19.33
N ILE A 188 -12.62 7.86 20.44
CA ILE A 188 -11.89 8.26 21.65
C ILE A 188 -10.72 7.31 21.86
N LEU A 189 -9.50 7.84 21.91
CA LEU A 189 -8.24 7.09 21.93
C LEU A 189 -7.44 7.46 23.19
N GLU A 190 -7.43 6.58 24.20
CA GLU A 190 -6.69 6.79 25.46
C GLU A 190 -5.32 6.11 25.45
N SER A 191 -4.26 6.85 25.81
CA SER A 191 -2.85 6.39 25.76
C SER A 191 -2.51 5.55 24.51
N PRO A 192 -2.86 6.00 23.28
CA PRO A 192 -2.57 5.22 22.08
C PRO A 192 -1.08 5.21 21.78
N TYR A 193 -0.48 4.03 21.68
CA TYR A 193 0.89 3.88 21.19
C TYR A 193 0.94 4.19 19.68
N ARG A 194 2.06 4.74 19.18
CA ARG A 194 2.25 5.21 17.80
C ARG A 194 2.41 4.06 16.80
N ASP A 195 3.36 3.19 17.07
CA ASP A 195 3.73 2.01 16.29
C ASP A 195 4.44 0.99 17.19
N LEU A 196 4.48 -0.28 16.75
CA LEU A 196 5.00 -1.35 17.60
C LEU A 196 6.51 -1.26 17.86
N GLU A 197 7.29 -0.63 16.95
CA GLU A 197 8.68 -0.27 17.20
C GLU A 197 8.79 0.63 18.44
N THR A 198 8.05 1.74 18.47
CA THR A 198 8.03 2.66 19.62
C THR A 198 7.49 1.98 20.88
N ALA A 199 6.41 1.21 20.76
CA ALA A 199 5.78 0.54 21.91
C ALA A 199 6.66 -0.54 22.56
N VAL A 200 7.44 -1.29 21.78
CA VAL A 200 8.46 -2.21 22.31
C VAL A 200 9.61 -1.40 22.89
N ARG A 201 10.09 -0.39 22.17
CA ARG A 201 11.27 0.39 22.56
C ARG A 201 11.10 1.15 23.87
N ASN A 202 9.92 1.73 24.12
CA ASN A 202 9.61 2.36 25.42
C ASN A 202 9.79 1.36 26.58
N ARG A 203 9.30 0.13 26.40
CA ARG A 203 9.36 -0.96 27.40
C ARG A 203 10.78 -1.52 27.57
N THR A 204 11.59 -1.58 26.52
CA THR A 204 12.99 -2.03 26.62
C THR A 204 13.91 -0.95 27.18
N GLU A 205 13.66 0.33 26.94
CA GLU A 205 14.35 1.45 27.61
C GLU A 205 14.08 1.49 29.12
N GLU A 206 12.84 1.19 29.54
CA GLU A 206 12.47 1.11 30.97
C GLU A 206 13.12 -0.12 31.66
N ALA A 207 13.21 -1.25 30.95
CA ALA A 207 13.68 -2.51 31.50
C ALA A 207 15.21 -2.74 31.42
N LEU A 208 15.95 -2.02 30.55
CA LEU A 208 17.35 -2.35 30.22
C LEU A 208 18.24 -1.10 30.05
N PRO A 209 19.52 -1.15 30.50
CA PRO A 209 20.51 -0.14 30.18
C PRO A 209 20.66 0.11 28.66
N PRO A 210 20.98 1.33 28.19
CA PRO A 210 20.88 1.71 26.76
C PRO A 210 21.65 0.87 25.74
N VAL A 211 22.70 0.14 26.15
CA VAL A 211 23.42 -0.81 25.27
C VAL A 211 22.66 -2.14 25.17
N LEU A 212 22.05 -2.59 26.28
CA LEU A 212 21.25 -3.81 26.35
C LEU A 212 19.85 -3.61 25.74
N ASP A 213 19.25 -2.42 25.84
CA ASP A 213 18.06 -2.01 25.06
C ASP A 213 18.26 -2.31 23.58
N ARG A 214 19.29 -1.71 22.97
CA ARG A 214 19.59 -1.86 21.54
C ARG A 214 19.83 -3.31 21.12
N ILE A 215 20.46 -4.12 21.99
CA ILE A 215 20.71 -5.54 21.73
C ILE A 215 19.42 -6.35 21.86
N ALA A 216 18.58 -6.10 22.87
CA ALA A 216 17.29 -6.77 23.03
C ALA A 216 16.33 -6.39 21.90
N TYR A 217 16.22 -5.11 21.56
CA TYR A 217 15.39 -4.62 20.45
C TYR A 217 15.85 -5.18 19.11
N ALA A 218 17.16 -5.20 18.82
CA ALA A 218 17.67 -5.81 17.58
C ALA A 218 17.33 -7.31 17.50
N GLY A 219 17.41 -8.05 18.62
CA GLY A 219 17.03 -9.45 18.68
C GLY A 219 15.53 -9.67 18.46
N LEU A 220 14.70 -8.86 19.13
CA LEU A 220 13.25 -8.84 18.93
C LEU A 220 12.88 -8.53 17.48
N ARG A 221 13.50 -7.52 16.85
CA ARG A 221 13.24 -7.15 15.44
C ARG A 221 13.60 -8.27 14.46
N ILE A 222 14.59 -9.12 14.77
CA ILE A 222 14.98 -10.27 13.94
C ILE A 222 13.97 -11.43 14.06
N VAL A 223 13.44 -11.69 15.26
CA VAL A 223 12.61 -12.88 15.53
C VAL A 223 11.11 -12.62 15.56
N ALA A 224 10.68 -11.36 15.77
CA ALA A 224 9.26 -11.01 15.80
C ALA A 224 8.51 -11.37 14.51
N PRO A 225 9.08 -11.30 13.29
CA PRO A 225 8.44 -11.82 12.07
C PRO A 225 8.08 -13.32 12.09
N LEU A 226 8.66 -14.11 13.02
CA LEU A 226 8.34 -15.53 13.21
C LEU A 226 7.11 -15.76 14.10
N VAL A 227 6.55 -14.68 14.66
CA VAL A 227 5.48 -14.70 15.67
C VAL A 227 4.35 -13.75 15.25
N LEU A 228 4.71 -12.52 14.88
CA LEU A 228 3.87 -11.50 14.27
C LEU A 228 4.27 -11.37 12.79
N PRO A 229 3.57 -12.01 11.84
CA PRO A 229 3.91 -11.86 10.43
C PRO A 229 3.71 -10.42 9.92
N ASP A 230 2.73 -9.71 10.49
CA ASP A 230 2.21 -8.44 9.96
C ASP A 230 2.73 -7.21 10.74
N LEU A 231 3.96 -7.27 11.28
CA LEU A 231 4.57 -6.18 12.06
C LEU A 231 4.44 -4.81 11.38
N ASP A 232 4.66 -4.76 10.07
CA ASP A 232 4.61 -3.53 9.29
C ASP A 232 3.19 -2.95 9.16
N GLU A 233 2.13 -3.64 9.58
CA GLU A 233 0.76 -3.10 9.66
C GLU A 233 0.36 -2.62 11.07
N THR A 234 1.09 -3.01 12.13
CA THR A 234 0.81 -2.69 13.55
C THR A 234 1.09 -1.23 13.97
N SER A 235 0.75 -0.28 13.10
CA SER A 235 1.07 1.15 13.23
C SER A 235 -0.19 2.01 13.38
N THR A 236 -0.58 2.29 14.63
CA THR A 236 -1.71 3.15 15.00
C THR A 236 -1.67 4.50 14.31
N VAL A 237 -0.49 5.13 14.18
CA VAL A 237 -0.32 6.41 13.49
C VAL A 237 -0.61 6.33 11.99
N ARG A 238 -0.42 5.17 11.34
CA ARG A 238 -0.89 4.97 9.96
C ARG A 238 -2.39 4.72 9.92
N ALA A 239 -2.89 3.87 10.82
CA ALA A 239 -4.31 3.50 10.89
C ALA A 239 -5.24 4.68 11.21
N ALA A 240 -4.82 5.61 12.08
CA ALA A 240 -5.57 6.83 12.38
C ALA A 240 -5.79 7.74 11.16
N GLY A 241 -4.93 7.65 10.14
CA GLY A 241 -5.11 8.31 8.84
C GLY A 241 -6.20 7.68 7.94
N HIS A 242 -6.90 6.65 8.42
CA HIS A 242 -8.09 6.07 7.79
C HIS A 242 -9.40 6.42 8.53
N ILE A 243 -9.33 7.19 9.62
CA ILE A 243 -10.53 7.74 10.26
C ILE A 243 -11.13 8.81 9.32
N PRO A 244 -12.45 8.74 8.99
CA PRO A 244 -13.09 9.73 8.14
C PRO A 244 -13.03 11.15 8.74
N ALA A 245 -12.79 12.16 7.89
CA ALA A 245 -12.64 13.54 8.34
C ALA A 245 -13.93 14.15 8.93
N ASP A 246 -15.08 13.48 8.78
CA ASP A 246 -16.35 13.81 9.42
C ASP A 246 -16.56 13.09 10.77
N ALA A 247 -15.80 12.06 11.11
CA ALA A 247 -15.85 11.36 12.39
C ALA A 247 -14.80 11.94 13.37
N PRO A 248 -15.14 12.91 14.25
CA PRO A 248 -14.17 13.57 15.12
C PRO A 248 -13.40 12.61 16.04
N VAL A 249 -12.17 13.00 16.40
CA VAL A 249 -11.28 12.18 17.23
C VAL A 249 -10.87 12.91 18.51
N LEU A 250 -11.04 12.25 19.67
CA LEU A 250 -10.51 12.70 20.95
C LEU A 250 -9.34 11.82 21.35
N ILE A 251 -8.15 12.40 21.46
CA ILE A 251 -6.94 11.70 21.95
C ILE A 251 -6.69 12.15 23.40
N LEU A 252 -6.60 11.22 24.32
CA LEU A 252 -6.26 11.46 25.74
C LEU A 252 -4.90 10.83 26.05
N SER A 253 -3.99 11.59 26.67
CA SER A 253 -2.63 11.12 26.97
C SER A 253 -2.09 11.76 28.26
N GLY A 254 -1.35 10.99 29.05
CA GLY A 254 -0.70 11.43 30.28
C GLY A 254 0.66 12.04 29.99
N ALA A 255 0.96 13.21 30.56
CA ALA A 255 2.26 13.86 30.41
C ALA A 255 3.41 13.05 31.04
N GLU A 256 3.09 12.15 31.96
CA GLU A 256 4.01 11.28 32.70
C GLU A 256 3.87 9.81 32.26
N ASP A 257 3.22 9.51 31.12
CA ASP A 257 3.02 8.15 30.59
C ASP A 257 4.33 7.58 30.02
N PRO A 258 4.97 6.56 30.65
CA PRO A 258 6.23 6.01 30.15
C PRO A 258 6.01 5.00 29.02
N VAL A 259 4.79 4.48 28.86
CA VAL A 259 4.42 3.35 28.01
C VAL A 259 3.95 3.80 26.63
N ALA A 260 3.14 4.86 26.59
CA ALA A 260 2.63 5.52 25.38
C ALA A 260 2.83 7.04 25.53
N ARG A 261 4.04 7.49 25.18
CA ARG A 261 4.56 8.82 25.54
C ARG A 261 3.78 9.94 24.82
N PRO A 262 3.69 11.17 25.36
CA PRO A 262 2.95 12.28 24.75
C PRO A 262 3.27 12.56 23.28
N GLU A 263 4.51 12.29 22.85
CA GLU A 263 5.00 12.43 21.49
C GLU A 263 4.29 11.48 20.50
N GLU A 264 3.84 10.31 20.97
CA GLU A 264 3.07 9.33 20.21
C GLU A 264 1.64 9.83 19.96
N ALA A 265 1.00 10.34 21.02
CA ALA A 265 -0.32 10.95 20.94
C ALA A 265 -0.32 12.20 20.03
N ARG A 266 0.75 13.00 20.02
CA ARG A 266 0.94 14.11 19.07
C ARG A 266 1.16 13.61 17.62
N ALA A 267 1.97 12.58 17.42
CA ALA A 267 2.18 12.00 16.09
C ALA A 267 0.90 11.42 15.48
N ILE A 268 -0.01 10.89 16.31
CA ILE A 268 -1.36 10.45 15.90
C ILE A 268 -2.24 11.67 15.60
N LEU A 269 -2.23 12.72 16.45
CA LEU A 269 -2.98 13.96 16.23
C LEU A 269 -2.66 14.59 14.86
N ASP A 270 -1.39 14.62 14.44
CA ASP A 270 -0.99 15.21 13.15
C ASP A 270 -1.61 14.51 11.94
N ARG A 271 -2.12 13.27 12.09
CA ARG A 271 -2.83 12.53 11.03
C ARG A 271 -4.33 12.80 10.97
N VAL A 272 -4.91 13.18 12.10
CA VAL A 272 -6.35 13.52 12.23
C VAL A 272 -6.57 15.02 12.43
N ARG A 273 -5.56 15.85 12.18
CA ARG A 273 -5.50 17.28 12.58
C ARG A 273 -6.64 18.16 12.07
N SER A 274 -7.36 17.76 11.02
CA SER A 274 -8.55 18.46 10.53
C SER A 274 -9.82 18.23 11.38
N HIS A 275 -9.84 17.19 12.21
CA HIS A 275 -11.02 16.71 12.95
C HIS A 275 -10.70 16.13 14.36
N GLY A 276 -9.44 16.22 14.79
CA GLY A 276 -8.93 15.64 16.03
C GLY A 276 -8.52 16.66 17.10
N ARG A 277 -8.73 16.32 18.37
CA ARG A 277 -8.34 17.10 19.56
C ARG A 277 -7.52 16.24 20.52
N LEU A 278 -6.32 16.68 20.88
CA LEU A 278 -5.51 16.10 21.96
C LEU A 278 -5.77 16.81 23.29
N VAL A 279 -5.98 16.04 24.36
CA VAL A 279 -6.03 16.53 25.74
C VAL A 279 -4.92 15.83 26.53
N LEU A 280 -3.88 16.60 26.89
CA LEU A 280 -2.81 16.14 27.78
C LEU A 280 -3.22 16.31 29.25
N PHE A 281 -2.92 15.31 30.09
CA PHE A 281 -3.14 15.33 31.54
C PHE A 281 -1.78 15.52 32.25
N PRO A 282 -1.51 16.67 32.91
CA PRO A 282 -0.16 17.02 33.39
C PRO A 282 0.45 16.08 34.44
N HIS A 283 -0.38 15.39 35.23
CA HIS A 283 0.04 14.54 36.36
C HIS A 283 -0.55 13.12 36.26
N ALA A 284 -0.65 12.62 35.03
CA ALA A 284 -1.14 11.29 34.73
C ALA A 284 -0.11 10.49 33.94
N GLY A 285 -0.04 9.20 34.24
CA GLY A 285 0.70 8.19 33.50
C GLY A 285 -0.21 7.45 32.53
N HIS A 286 -0.03 6.13 32.45
CA HIS A 286 -0.80 5.27 31.54
C HIS A 286 -2.23 5.04 32.04
N LEU A 287 -3.23 5.47 31.26
CA LEU A 287 -4.67 5.26 31.46
C LEU A 287 -5.31 5.75 32.78
N ASN A 288 -4.57 6.34 33.73
CA ASN A 288 -5.12 6.79 35.03
C ASN A 288 -5.76 8.20 34.99
N PHE A 289 -6.35 8.59 33.85
CA PHE A 289 -6.96 9.91 33.66
C PHE A 289 -8.22 10.14 34.51
N PRO A 290 -9.14 9.17 34.69
CA PRO A 290 -10.29 9.33 35.56
C PRO A 290 -9.91 9.61 37.02
N GLU A 291 -8.76 9.11 37.47
CA GLU A 291 -8.26 9.24 38.84
C GLU A 291 -7.41 10.50 39.03
N ALA A 292 -6.56 10.84 38.05
CA ALA A 292 -5.61 11.96 38.13
C ALA A 292 -6.25 13.34 37.92
N ASP A 293 -7.27 13.47 37.06
CA ASP A 293 -8.10 14.68 36.95
C ASP A 293 -9.54 14.30 36.55
N PRO A 294 -10.36 13.81 37.51
CA PRO A 294 -11.73 13.36 37.24
C PRO A 294 -12.60 14.45 36.59
N GLY A 295 -12.34 15.71 36.95
CA GLY A 295 -13.07 16.87 36.43
C GLY A 295 -12.77 17.13 34.95
N ARG A 296 -11.49 17.14 34.57
CA ARG A 296 -11.05 17.30 33.17
C ARG A 296 -11.40 16.08 32.32
N TYR A 297 -11.30 14.87 32.86
CA TYR A 297 -11.73 13.66 32.18
C TYR A 297 -13.22 13.70 31.85
N ARG A 298 -14.09 13.94 32.84
CA ARG A 298 -15.54 14.10 32.66
C ARG A 298 -15.88 15.20 31.65
N ARG A 299 -15.21 16.36 31.70
CA ARG A 299 -15.40 17.44 30.70
C ARG A 299 -14.96 17.02 29.29
N ALA A 300 -13.76 16.46 29.14
CA ALA A 300 -13.20 16.08 27.84
C ALA A 300 -14.07 15.06 27.10
N ILE A 301 -14.55 14.04 27.80
CA ILE A 301 -15.50 13.04 27.29
C ILE A 301 -16.85 13.72 26.97
N GLY A 302 -17.48 14.40 27.95
CA GLY A 302 -18.82 14.98 27.78
C GLY A 302 -18.91 16.03 26.66
N ASP A 303 -17.88 16.85 26.46
CA ASP A 303 -17.81 17.81 25.35
C ASP A 303 -17.79 17.11 23.99
N PHE A 304 -17.06 16.00 23.90
CA PHE A 304 -16.93 15.22 22.68
C PHE A 304 -18.22 14.48 22.34
N LEU A 305 -18.88 13.86 23.32
CA LEU A 305 -20.17 13.20 23.10
C LEU A 305 -21.25 14.20 22.66
N ARG A 306 -21.26 15.42 23.23
CA ARG A 306 -22.13 16.52 22.75
C ARG A 306 -21.85 16.91 21.30
N ALA A 307 -20.58 16.93 20.88
CA ALA A 307 -20.19 17.24 19.50
C ALA A 307 -20.55 16.13 18.49
N VAL A 308 -20.76 14.89 18.94
CA VAL A 308 -21.19 13.73 18.14
C VAL A 308 -22.73 13.52 18.17
N GLY A 309 -23.46 14.35 18.93
CA GLY A 309 -24.90 14.18 19.21
C GLY A 309 -25.84 14.17 17.99
N PRO A 310 -27.13 13.81 18.19
CA PRO A 310 -28.07 13.35 17.15
C PRO A 310 -28.46 14.37 16.06
N GLY A 311 -27.92 15.59 16.09
CA GLY A 311 -28.26 16.67 15.13
C GLY A 311 -27.58 16.59 13.76
N ARG A 312 -26.71 15.60 13.51
CA ARG A 312 -25.96 15.50 12.23
C ARG A 312 -26.61 14.49 11.28
N PRO A 313 -27.23 14.93 10.16
CA PRO A 313 -27.87 14.01 9.23
C PRO A 313 -26.82 13.14 8.51
N ARG A 314 -26.85 11.84 8.77
CA ARG A 314 -26.13 10.84 7.97
C ARG A 314 -26.75 10.77 6.56
N PRO A 315 -25.95 10.63 5.49
CA PRO A 315 -26.47 10.44 4.13
C PRO A 315 -27.16 9.08 4.02
N THR A 316 -28.49 9.07 4.01
CA THR A 316 -29.30 7.86 3.90
C THR A 316 -29.08 7.19 2.54
N ARG A 317 -28.47 6.00 2.53
CA ARG A 317 -28.39 5.15 1.33
C ARG A 317 -29.78 4.60 1.03
N ASP A 318 -30.37 5.05 -0.07
CA ASP A 318 -31.52 4.37 -0.67
C ASP A 318 -31.10 2.97 -1.13
N ARG A 319 -31.56 1.94 -0.40
CA ARG A 319 -31.18 0.54 -0.56
C ARG A 319 -32.34 -0.39 -0.17
N ASP A 320 -33.54 -0.12 -0.70
CA ASP A 320 -34.68 -1.01 -0.42
C ASP A 320 -35.57 -1.30 -1.63
N ARG A 321 -34.98 -1.99 -2.63
CA ARG A 321 -35.71 -2.86 -3.57
C ARG A 321 -34.85 -4.06 -3.99
N GLY A 322 -35.26 -5.27 -3.58
CA GLY A 322 -34.82 -6.52 -4.23
C GLY A 322 -33.91 -7.44 -3.41
N ALA A 323 -34.32 -7.85 -2.21
CA ALA A 323 -33.78 -9.02 -1.52
C ALA A 323 -34.92 -9.85 -0.90
N THR A 324 -35.14 -11.07 -1.39
CA THR A 324 -36.13 -12.00 -0.85
C THR A 324 -35.53 -12.74 0.36
N PRO A 325 -36.23 -12.87 1.51
CA PRO A 325 -35.66 -13.48 2.70
C PRO A 325 -35.41 -14.99 2.55
N ALA A 326 -34.22 -15.44 2.91
CA ALA A 326 -33.93 -16.85 3.15
C ALA A 326 -34.45 -17.28 4.54
N ARG A 327 -34.80 -18.55 4.71
CA ARG A 327 -35.46 -19.08 5.91
C ARG A 327 -34.50 -19.28 7.08
N GLU A 328 -35.04 -19.11 8.29
CA GLU A 328 -34.42 -19.50 9.56
C GLU A 328 -34.33 -21.02 9.70
N HIS A 329 -33.30 -21.50 10.41
CA HIS A 329 -33.26 -22.82 11.05
C HIS A 329 -32.68 -22.63 12.46
N SER A 330 -33.41 -23.14 13.48
CA SER A 330 -32.96 -23.14 14.88
C SER A 330 -32.08 -24.36 15.20
N PRO A 331 -31.28 -24.32 16.28
CA PRO A 331 -30.29 -25.36 16.56
C PRO A 331 -30.73 -26.38 17.63
N ASP A 332 -30.40 -27.65 17.37
CA ASP A 332 -30.14 -28.70 18.37
C ASP A 332 -28.69 -29.21 18.13
N GLY A 333 -27.94 -29.74 19.10
CA GLY A 333 -28.29 -29.95 20.51
C GLY A 333 -27.54 -31.16 21.10
N ALA A 334 -26.22 -31.05 21.35
CA ALA A 334 -25.45 -32.12 22.00
C ALA A 334 -24.22 -31.58 22.75
N ALA A 335 -24.09 -31.95 24.03
CA ALA A 335 -22.90 -31.72 24.85
C ALA A 335 -22.21 -33.06 25.16
N LEU A 336 -20.89 -33.06 25.28
CA LEU A 336 -20.10 -34.20 25.79
C LEU A 336 -19.01 -33.74 26.75
N ALA A 337 -18.63 -34.63 27.68
CA ALA A 337 -18.07 -34.24 28.96
C ALA A 337 -16.53 -34.26 29.05
N VAL A 338 -16.03 -33.64 30.11
CA VAL A 338 -14.61 -33.62 30.51
C VAL A 338 -14.20 -34.97 31.09
N GLU A 339 -13.04 -35.50 30.69
CA GLU A 339 -12.26 -36.42 31.55
C GLU A 339 -10.91 -35.78 31.91
N ASN A 340 -10.54 -35.85 33.19
CA ASN A 340 -9.45 -35.08 33.78
C ASN A 340 -8.42 -36.04 34.38
N ARG A 341 -7.17 -36.05 33.89
CA ARG A 341 -6.11 -36.94 34.41
C ARG A 341 -4.93 -36.15 34.97
N ARG A 342 -4.78 -36.23 36.29
CA ARG A 342 -3.59 -35.74 37.02
C ARG A 342 -2.39 -36.63 36.72
N PHE A 343 -1.20 -36.04 36.60
CA PHE A 343 0.04 -36.67 37.03
C PHE A 343 0.95 -35.64 37.71
N SER A 344 1.75 -36.11 38.68
CA SER A 344 2.63 -35.29 39.51
C SER A 344 4.01 -35.93 39.58
N THR A 345 5.07 -35.14 39.32
CA THR A 345 6.47 -35.43 39.64
C THR A 345 7.23 -34.11 39.84
N SER A 346 8.41 -34.16 40.47
CA SER A 346 9.00 -33.01 41.17
C SER A 346 10.51 -32.85 41.00
N LEU A 347 11.01 -31.60 41.20
CA LEU A 347 12.42 -31.21 41.43
C LEU A 347 13.37 -31.34 40.21
N PRO A 348 14.59 -30.72 40.21
CA PRO A 348 15.26 -29.95 41.27
C PRO A 348 15.66 -28.50 40.89
N LYS A 349 16.49 -27.85 41.75
CA LYS A 349 16.84 -26.42 41.71
C LYS A 349 18.02 -26.09 40.76
N SER A 350 17.85 -25.06 39.91
CA SER A 350 18.95 -24.31 39.28
C SER A 350 18.52 -22.90 38.80
N TYR A 351 17.54 -22.29 39.48
CA TYR A 351 16.86 -21.07 39.03
C TYR A 351 17.27 -19.84 39.87
N PHE A 352 18.32 -19.12 39.45
CA PHE A 352 18.67 -17.82 40.03
C PHE A 352 18.70 -16.65 39.02
N LEU A 353 18.89 -16.93 37.71
CA LEU A 353 18.78 -15.91 36.67
C LEU A 353 17.31 -15.69 36.19
N TYR A 354 16.47 -16.71 36.34
CA TYR A 354 15.09 -16.72 35.85
C TYR A 354 14.14 -15.80 36.64
N ILE A 355 14.36 -15.67 37.95
CA ILE A 355 13.48 -14.90 38.86
C ILE A 355 13.59 -13.39 38.60
N TYR A 356 14.80 -12.91 38.29
CA TYR A 356 15.03 -11.51 37.93
C TYR A 356 14.30 -11.12 36.64
N LEU A 357 14.37 -11.98 35.62
CA LEU A 357 13.66 -11.76 34.35
C LEU A 357 12.15 -12.04 34.43
N PHE A 358 11.69 -12.77 35.46
CA PHE A 358 10.27 -12.98 35.72
C PHE A 358 9.61 -11.70 36.21
N PHE A 359 10.20 -11.02 37.20
CA PHE A 359 9.67 -9.79 37.78
C PHE A 359 9.66 -8.60 36.81
N ILE A 360 10.75 -8.38 36.07
CA ILE A 360 10.89 -7.24 35.14
C ILE A 360 9.82 -7.25 34.02
N LEU A 361 9.29 -8.42 33.65
CA LEU A 361 8.39 -8.60 32.52
C LEU A 361 6.90 -8.82 32.90
N ASN A 362 6.49 -8.57 34.15
CA ASN A 362 5.15 -8.93 34.65
C ASN A 362 4.46 -7.89 35.58
N ASN A 363 5.01 -6.69 35.78
CA ASN A 363 4.40 -5.68 36.66
C ASN A 363 3.11 -5.08 36.07
N THR A 364 1.97 -5.75 36.26
CA THR A 364 0.62 -5.20 35.99
C THR A 364 -0.49 -5.92 36.78
N THR A 365 -0.40 -5.90 38.10
CA THR A 365 -1.55 -6.09 39.01
C THR A 365 -1.48 -5.09 40.14
N SER A 366 -2.36 -4.09 40.12
CA SER A 366 -2.66 -3.26 41.28
C SER A 366 -3.40 -4.12 42.30
N GLU A 367 -2.84 -4.28 43.51
CA GLU A 367 -3.50 -4.57 44.81
C GLU A 367 -2.41 -4.67 45.91
N ASP A 368 -1.39 -5.52 45.73
CA ASP A 368 -0.37 -5.86 46.75
C ASP A 368 0.59 -4.73 47.19
N ILE A 369 0.58 -3.57 46.53
CA ILE A 369 1.55 -2.48 46.79
C ILE A 369 1.32 -1.78 48.14
N PHE A 370 0.13 -1.90 48.74
CA PHE A 370 -0.19 -1.19 49.99
C PHE A 370 0.45 -1.81 51.25
N VAL A 371 0.59 -3.14 51.33
CA VAL A 371 1.04 -3.82 52.55
C VAL A 371 2.57 -3.86 52.68
N PHE A 372 3.32 -3.86 51.57
CA PHE A 372 4.78 -3.95 51.61
C PHE A 372 5.50 -2.59 51.74
N ARG A 373 4.79 -1.46 51.60
CA ARG A 373 5.42 -0.12 51.57
C ARG A 373 5.49 0.58 52.94
N GLU A 374 4.64 0.20 53.90
CA GLU A 374 4.74 0.70 55.28
C GLU A 374 5.84 -0.03 56.07
N ARG A 375 5.94 -1.35 55.94
CA ARG A 375 6.87 -2.17 56.72
C ARG A 375 8.35 -1.91 56.44
N LYS A 376 8.68 -1.29 55.30
CA LYS A 376 10.05 -0.85 54.97
C LYS A 376 10.35 0.62 55.34
N ARG A 377 9.39 1.33 55.96
CA ARG A 377 9.61 2.67 56.53
C ARG A 377 9.85 2.65 58.04
N SER A 378 9.69 1.48 58.67
CA SER A 378 9.86 1.25 60.12
C SER A 378 11.21 0.64 60.53
N GLU A 379 12.03 0.15 59.60
CA GLU A 379 13.29 -0.57 59.93
C GLU A 379 14.59 0.25 59.69
N ASP A 380 14.57 1.21 58.75
CA ASP A 380 15.72 2.11 58.48
C ASP A 380 15.84 3.30 59.48
N ILE A 381 15.06 3.30 60.57
CA ILE A 381 15.18 4.25 61.69
C ILE A 381 15.94 3.64 62.90
N SER A 382 16.23 2.33 62.88
CA SER A 382 16.80 1.61 64.02
C SER A 382 18.12 0.87 63.73
N ARG A 383 19.13 1.56 63.18
CA ARG A 383 20.55 1.13 63.24
C ARG A 383 21.53 2.31 63.04
N SER A 384 22.32 2.60 64.09
CA SER A 384 23.54 3.45 64.16
C SER A 384 23.53 4.83 63.45
N ARG A 385 23.79 5.98 64.09
CA ARG A 385 24.14 6.33 65.49
C ARG A 385 25.19 5.46 66.20
N SER A 386 26.43 5.53 65.71
CA SER A 386 27.65 5.24 66.51
C SER A 386 28.90 5.76 65.79
N ALA A 387 29.54 6.81 66.36
CA ALA A 387 30.90 7.35 66.12
C ALA A 387 31.48 7.43 64.67
N GLY A 388 32.11 8.53 64.24
CA GLY A 388 32.34 9.80 64.94
C GLY A 388 33.21 10.78 64.12
N GLU A 389 33.19 12.04 64.56
CA GLU A 389 34.22 13.11 64.51
C GLU A 389 35.23 13.22 63.32
N GLY A 390 35.44 14.41 62.74
CA GLY A 390 34.87 15.72 63.07
C GLY A 390 35.53 16.90 62.34
N TRP A 391 35.28 18.12 62.86
CA TRP A 391 35.85 19.44 62.48
C TRP A 391 35.42 20.02 61.11
N GLY A 392 34.87 21.24 61.02
CA GLY A 392 34.44 22.14 62.10
C GLY A 392 33.72 23.44 61.63
N GLU A 393 32.92 23.99 62.56
CA GLU A 393 32.37 25.37 62.67
C GLU A 393 31.43 25.95 61.57
N GLY A 394 30.42 26.78 61.96
CA GLY A 394 29.45 27.37 61.02
C GLY A 394 28.28 28.24 61.56
N GLY A 395 27.68 27.92 62.72
CA GLY A 395 26.79 28.82 63.50
C GLY A 395 25.27 28.93 63.17
N MET A 396 24.44 28.83 64.23
CA MET A 396 23.04 29.32 64.45
C MET A 396 21.89 28.89 63.48
N SER A 397 20.68 28.38 63.87
CA SER A 397 19.73 28.55 65.02
C SER A 397 18.60 29.56 64.73
N LEU A 398 17.27 29.35 64.96
CA LEU A 398 16.42 28.19 65.36
C LEU A 398 14.90 28.49 65.12
N HIS A 399 14.03 27.45 65.13
CA HIS A 399 12.56 27.46 65.40
C HIS A 399 11.57 28.27 64.50
N ALA A 400 10.22 28.11 64.55
CA ALA A 400 9.34 26.91 64.67
C ALA A 400 7.81 27.21 64.48
N MET A 401 7.09 26.28 63.83
CA MET A 401 5.68 25.82 64.03
C MET A 401 4.40 26.73 63.98
N ALA A 402 3.39 26.19 63.26
CA ALA A 402 1.96 25.99 63.61
C ALA A 402 0.81 27.01 63.28
N ASP A 403 -0.13 26.50 62.45
CA ASP A 403 -1.60 26.37 62.63
C ASP A 403 -2.69 27.48 62.45
N ALA A 404 -3.80 27.01 61.85
CA ALA A 404 -5.24 27.27 62.11
C ALA A 404 -6.04 28.46 61.49
N SER A 405 -6.85 28.10 60.48
CA SER A 405 -8.34 28.21 60.43
C SER A 405 -9.12 29.54 60.16
N ALA A 406 -10.12 29.44 59.25
CA ALA A 406 -11.42 30.16 59.18
C ALA A 406 -11.45 31.71 58.94
N ALA A 407 -12.52 32.36 58.43
CA ALA A 407 -13.67 32.00 57.56
C ALA A 407 -14.48 33.28 57.14
N ALA A 408 -15.60 33.11 56.42
CA ALA A 408 -16.80 33.98 56.34
C ALA A 408 -16.92 35.16 55.30
N THR A 409 -17.69 34.89 54.23
CA THR A 409 -18.85 35.66 53.68
C THR A 409 -18.89 37.21 53.58
N ALA A 410 -19.23 37.76 52.39
CA ALA A 410 -20.51 38.47 52.09
C ALA A 410 -20.54 39.21 50.72
N SER A 411 -21.74 39.45 50.16
CA SER A 411 -22.03 40.08 48.84
C SER A 411 -22.72 41.48 49.02
N PRO A 412 -23.34 42.17 48.01
CA PRO A 412 -23.26 42.10 46.53
C PRO A 412 -23.26 43.48 45.77
N GLY A 413 -23.08 43.43 44.43
CA GLY A 413 -23.67 44.38 43.43
C GLY A 413 -22.75 45.42 42.78
N LEU A 414 -23.05 46.09 41.65
CA LEU A 414 -23.88 45.90 40.43
C LEU A 414 -23.73 47.23 39.60
N ILE A 415 -24.10 47.26 38.31
CA ILE A 415 -24.28 48.45 37.41
C ILE A 415 -23.02 48.96 36.63
N GLN A 416 -23.25 49.39 35.37
CA GLN A 416 -22.31 50.04 34.40
C GLN A 416 -22.85 51.47 34.04
N PRO A 417 -22.61 52.12 32.86
CA PRO A 417 -21.45 52.21 31.93
C PRO A 417 -21.08 53.70 31.61
N ARG A 418 -20.05 53.98 30.77
CA ARG A 418 -20.07 55.06 29.72
C ARG A 418 -18.80 55.18 28.84
N GLU A 419 -18.92 55.92 27.74
CA GLU A 419 -17.89 56.29 26.74
C GLU A 419 -17.38 57.75 26.95
N GLY A 420 -16.21 58.13 26.39
CA GLY A 420 -15.73 59.53 26.44
C GLY A 420 -14.47 59.85 25.60
N ARG A 421 -14.50 60.92 24.82
CA ARG A 421 -13.63 61.28 23.67
C ARG A 421 -12.45 62.25 23.99
N ALA A 422 -11.37 62.18 23.19
CA ALA A 422 -10.62 63.30 22.56
C ALA A 422 -9.31 63.95 23.15
N ASP A 423 -8.38 64.18 22.22
CA ASP A 423 -7.32 65.22 22.02
C ASP A 423 -6.28 65.64 23.10
N ARG A 424 -4.97 65.59 22.74
CA ARG A 424 -4.18 66.74 22.20
C ARG A 424 -2.72 66.36 21.79
N ARG A 425 -1.95 67.33 21.27
CA ARG A 425 -0.62 67.22 20.58
C ARG A 425 0.41 68.22 21.19
N PRO A 426 1.73 68.11 20.95
CA PRO A 426 2.36 68.88 19.85
C PRO A 426 3.58 68.19 19.16
N SER A 427 4.42 68.95 18.44
CA SER A 427 5.55 68.49 17.58
C SER A 427 6.78 69.43 17.70
N PRO A 428 7.92 69.16 17.02
CA PRO A 428 8.30 70.00 15.86
C PRO A 428 8.99 69.24 14.68
N HIS A 429 9.47 69.96 13.65
CA HIS A 429 9.92 69.47 12.33
C HIS A 429 11.12 70.29 11.76
N PRO A 430 11.86 69.80 10.74
CA PRO A 430 11.68 70.16 9.32
C PRO A 430 11.87 68.94 8.36
N SER A 431 12.08 68.94 7.03
CA SER A 431 12.25 69.96 5.94
C SER A 431 11.86 69.37 4.55
N LEU A 432 11.81 70.20 3.49
CA LEU A 432 11.52 69.90 2.05
C LEU A 432 12.33 70.90 1.15
N PRO A 433 12.09 71.21 -0.16
CA PRO A 433 11.18 70.71 -1.24
C PRO A 433 11.97 70.48 -2.57
N PRO A 434 11.48 70.68 -3.84
CA PRO A 434 10.15 70.90 -4.44
C PRO A 434 9.86 69.96 -5.67
N SER A 435 8.94 70.27 -6.61
CA SER A 435 7.47 70.32 -6.50
C SER A 435 6.81 70.33 -7.91
N GLY A 436 5.53 69.92 -8.07
CA GLY A 436 4.77 70.05 -9.33
C GLY A 436 3.28 69.65 -9.19
N ARG A 437 2.36 70.32 -9.89
CA ARG A 437 0.88 70.11 -9.79
C ARG A 437 0.17 70.23 -11.14
N GLY A 438 -0.98 69.54 -11.27
CA GLY A 438 -1.98 69.76 -12.32
C GLY A 438 -3.38 69.34 -11.85
N ARG A 439 -4.45 69.95 -12.39
CA ARG A 439 -5.87 69.68 -12.04
C ARG A 439 -6.76 69.74 -13.30
N GLY A 440 -7.72 68.82 -13.40
CA GLY A 440 -8.77 68.78 -14.43
C GLY A 440 -9.12 67.34 -14.83
N GLY A 441 -10.32 67.00 -15.28
CA GLY A 441 -11.56 67.79 -15.36
C GLY A 441 -12.52 67.23 -16.41
N SER A 442 -13.81 67.00 -16.05
CA SER A 442 -14.87 66.44 -16.94
C SER A 442 -14.59 65.01 -17.46
N ALA A 443 -15.49 64.34 -18.21
CA ALA A 443 -16.92 64.08 -17.98
C ALA A 443 -17.34 62.82 -18.78
N ARG A 444 -18.36 62.07 -18.34
CA ARG A 444 -18.90 60.90 -19.08
C ARG A 444 -20.05 61.32 -20.02
N PRO A 445 -19.96 61.11 -21.35
CA PRO A 445 -21.14 61.14 -22.22
C PRO A 445 -21.89 59.80 -22.17
N ARG A 446 -23.21 59.84 -21.97
CA ARG A 446 -24.13 58.70 -22.10
C ARG A 446 -25.22 59.04 -23.12
N LYS A 447 -25.29 58.29 -24.23
CA LYS A 447 -26.46 58.12 -25.11
C LYS A 447 -26.50 56.61 -25.46
N LYS A 448 -27.56 55.80 -25.29
CA LYS A 448 -29.01 55.90 -25.58
C LYS A 448 -29.26 56.16 -27.09
N ILE A 449 -30.13 55.46 -27.83
CA ILE A 449 -31.09 54.35 -27.60
C ILE A 449 -31.32 53.68 -29.00
N ARG A 450 -31.85 52.47 -29.25
CA ARG A 450 -32.77 51.49 -28.62
C ARG A 450 -32.41 50.06 -29.11
N GLY A 451 -33.04 48.99 -28.60
CA GLY A 451 -32.93 47.63 -29.19
C GLY A 451 -33.66 46.55 -28.37
N MET A 452 -34.46 45.68 -28.99
CA MET A 452 -35.50 44.91 -28.30
C MET A 452 -35.07 43.50 -27.82
N ILE A 453 -35.68 43.10 -26.70
CA ILE A 453 -35.67 41.81 -26.03
C ILE A 453 -35.91 40.62 -26.98
N ARG A 454 -35.06 39.56 -26.92
CA ARG A 454 -35.45 38.17 -26.57
C ARG A 454 -34.25 37.20 -26.60
N SER A 455 -34.28 36.23 -25.68
CA SER A 455 -33.40 35.07 -25.64
C SER A 455 -33.92 33.96 -26.54
N ASN A 456 -33.03 33.13 -27.12
CA ASN A 456 -33.29 31.70 -27.24
C ASN A 456 -32.04 30.84 -27.46
N ASN A 457 -32.20 29.53 -27.25
CA ASN A 457 -31.16 28.51 -27.34
C ASN A 457 -31.07 27.82 -28.71
N ARG A 458 -29.98 27.06 -28.88
CA ARG A 458 -29.68 25.96 -29.84
C ARG A 458 -29.09 26.31 -31.22
N PRO A 459 -28.26 25.40 -31.78
CA PRO A 459 -27.43 25.65 -32.97
C PRO A 459 -28.11 25.26 -34.30
N LEU A 460 -27.51 25.70 -35.40
CA LEU A 460 -27.91 25.34 -36.77
C LEU A 460 -27.19 24.07 -37.28
N SER A 461 -27.91 23.27 -38.05
CA SER A 461 -27.40 22.15 -38.84
C SER A 461 -28.02 22.21 -40.24
N ASN A 462 -27.22 22.06 -41.30
CA ASN A 462 -27.67 22.14 -42.69
C ASN A 462 -27.28 20.88 -43.49
N ALA A 463 -28.27 20.07 -43.86
CA ALA A 463 -28.28 19.19 -45.04
C ALA A 463 -29.75 18.79 -45.35
N PRO A 464 -30.18 18.70 -46.63
CA PRO A 464 -31.60 18.65 -46.98
C PRO A 464 -32.20 17.23 -47.12
N SER A 465 -33.54 17.16 -47.07
CA SER A 465 -34.35 15.97 -47.37
C SER A 465 -35.03 16.08 -48.74
N PRO A 466 -35.41 14.96 -49.38
CA PRO A 466 -36.63 14.87 -50.19
C PRO A 466 -37.81 14.34 -49.33
N THR A 467 -39.05 14.60 -49.76
CA THR A 467 -40.27 14.33 -48.98
C THR A 467 -41.33 13.57 -49.84
N PRO A 468 -42.59 13.28 -49.42
CA PRO A 468 -43.03 11.88 -49.36
C PRO A 468 -44.39 11.58 -50.05
N ARG A 469 -44.86 10.31 -50.00
CA ARG A 469 -46.23 9.88 -49.59
C ARG A 469 -46.46 8.38 -49.87
N GLY A 470 -47.17 7.69 -48.98
CA GLY A 470 -47.61 6.30 -49.16
C GLY A 470 -48.16 5.66 -47.87
N ARG A 471 -49.37 5.08 -47.94
CA ARG A 471 -50.10 4.34 -46.89
C ARG A 471 -51.29 3.60 -47.57
N PRO A 472 -51.93 2.58 -46.97
CA PRO A 472 -51.58 1.78 -45.79
C PRO A 472 -51.70 0.24 -46.04
N GLY A 473 -51.55 -0.58 -44.98
CA GLY A 473 -51.83 -2.04 -44.97
C GLY A 473 -50.57 -2.89 -44.73
N GLY A 474 -50.61 -4.02 -44.03
CA GLY A 474 -51.72 -4.71 -43.35
C GLY A 474 -51.22 -5.55 -42.15
N SER A 475 -52.08 -6.40 -41.59
CA SER A 475 -51.84 -7.11 -40.31
C SER A 475 -51.29 -8.54 -40.44
N SER A 476 -50.30 -8.91 -39.61
CA SER A 476 -50.23 -10.26 -39.00
C SER A 476 -49.18 -10.38 -37.86
N ARG A 477 -49.46 -11.32 -36.96
CA ARG A 477 -48.57 -12.03 -36.00
C ARG A 477 -49.19 -13.44 -35.84
N PRO A 478 -48.46 -14.46 -35.35
CA PRO A 478 -47.01 -14.68 -35.35
C PRO A 478 -46.64 -15.93 -36.18
N GLY A 479 -45.38 -16.37 -36.15
CA GLY A 479 -44.97 -17.68 -36.67
C GLY A 479 -43.64 -18.12 -36.04
N ASP A 480 -43.56 -19.37 -35.59
CA ASP A 480 -42.37 -19.97 -34.98
C ASP A 480 -41.30 -20.34 -36.03
N GLY A 481 -40.02 -20.23 -35.64
CA GLY A 481 -38.90 -20.62 -36.49
C GLY A 481 -37.60 -20.81 -35.72
N ARG A 482 -37.20 -22.08 -35.47
CA ARG A 482 -35.90 -22.42 -34.88
C ARG A 482 -34.78 -22.35 -35.92
N LEU A 483 -33.70 -21.62 -35.63
CA LEU A 483 -32.36 -21.85 -36.18
C LEU A 483 -31.31 -21.53 -35.09
N THR A 484 -30.71 -22.54 -34.45
CA THR A 484 -29.40 -23.14 -34.79
C THR A 484 -28.21 -22.17 -34.74
N THR A 485 -27.38 -22.33 -33.72
CA THR A 485 -26.07 -21.67 -33.59
C THR A 485 -25.08 -22.17 -34.65
N VAL A 486 -24.41 -21.24 -35.33
CA VAL A 486 -23.27 -21.54 -36.22
C VAL A 486 -21.97 -21.05 -35.58
N ARG A 487 -20.99 -21.94 -35.42
CA ARG A 487 -19.60 -21.54 -35.12
C ARG A 487 -18.92 -21.11 -36.42
N ALA A 488 -18.37 -19.90 -36.45
CA ALA A 488 -17.45 -19.45 -37.49
C ALA A 488 -16.08 -19.15 -36.88
N GLY A 489 -15.11 -20.01 -37.14
CA GLY A 489 -13.69 -19.71 -36.94
C GLY A 489 -13.05 -19.39 -38.29
N THR A 490 -12.17 -18.38 -38.35
CA THR A 490 -11.48 -18.01 -39.59
C THR A 490 -10.01 -17.76 -39.32
N THR A 491 -9.16 -18.63 -39.86
CA THR A 491 -7.70 -18.54 -39.76
C THR A 491 -7.18 -17.41 -40.67
N ILE A 492 -6.43 -16.46 -40.12
CA ILE A 492 -5.78 -15.41 -40.91
C ILE A 492 -4.51 -15.99 -41.56
N ARG A 493 -4.39 -15.85 -42.89
CA ARG A 493 -3.14 -16.14 -43.60
C ARG A 493 -2.15 -15.00 -43.43
N VAL A 494 -0.90 -15.33 -43.14
CA VAL A 494 0.23 -14.39 -43.13
C VAL A 494 0.61 -14.06 -44.58
N ILE A 495 1.03 -12.82 -44.83
CA ILE A 495 1.67 -12.38 -46.07
C ILE A 495 3.17 -12.21 -45.78
N GLU A 496 4.03 -12.93 -46.50
CA GLU A 496 5.48 -12.80 -46.37
C GLU A 496 6.01 -11.65 -47.23
N PRO A 497 7.00 -10.87 -46.76
CA PRO A 497 7.65 -9.84 -47.57
C PRO A 497 8.67 -10.45 -48.53
N ALA A 498 8.62 -10.07 -49.80
CA ALA A 498 9.55 -10.56 -50.81
C ALA A 498 10.99 -10.06 -50.59
N ALA A 499 11.97 -10.92 -50.85
CA ALA A 499 13.39 -10.59 -50.90
C ALA A 499 14.02 -11.10 -52.22
N CYS A 500 14.99 -10.38 -52.76
CA CYS A 500 15.60 -10.71 -54.05
C CYS A 500 16.42 -12.01 -54.01
N ALA A 501 16.27 -12.83 -55.05
CA ALA A 501 17.05 -14.06 -55.23
C ALA A 501 18.42 -13.80 -55.87
N PRO A 502 19.44 -14.61 -55.55
CA PRO A 502 20.41 -15.11 -56.51
C PRO A 502 19.97 -16.48 -57.08
N ARG A 503 20.52 -16.86 -58.24
CA ARG A 503 20.19 -18.11 -58.97
C ARG A 503 21.15 -19.25 -58.59
N GLY A 504 20.72 -20.51 -58.63
CA GLY A 504 21.68 -21.63 -58.82
C GLY A 504 21.31 -23.06 -58.35
N GLY A 505 20.49 -23.79 -59.13
CA GLY A 505 20.56 -25.27 -59.28
C GLY A 505 20.15 -26.20 -58.12
N GLY A 506 19.83 -27.47 -58.44
CA GLY A 506 19.71 -28.55 -57.44
C GLY A 506 18.38 -29.36 -57.43
N SER A 507 18.29 -30.34 -58.31
CA SER A 507 17.32 -31.46 -58.44
C SER A 507 16.53 -32.00 -57.21
N CYS A 508 15.30 -32.48 -57.51
CA CYS A 508 14.36 -33.34 -56.73
C CYS A 508 14.87 -34.80 -56.51
N PRO A 509 14.13 -35.80 -55.94
CA PRO A 509 12.73 -35.89 -55.43
C PRO A 509 12.62 -36.45 -53.97
N GLY A 510 11.49 -36.85 -53.35
CA GLY A 510 10.02 -36.94 -53.65
C GLY A 510 9.25 -37.22 -52.32
N ARG A 511 7.96 -36.89 -52.12
CA ARG A 511 6.71 -37.63 -52.47
C ARG A 511 6.77 -39.17 -52.25
N ALA A 512 5.73 -39.91 -51.81
CA ALA A 512 4.43 -39.68 -51.12
C ALA A 512 3.82 -41.10 -50.80
N ASP A 513 2.63 -41.40 -50.26
CA ASP A 513 1.47 -40.70 -49.66
C ASP A 513 0.59 -41.73 -48.87
N ARG A 514 -0.34 -41.31 -47.98
CA ARG A 514 -1.62 -42.02 -47.60
C ARG A 514 -1.55 -43.43 -46.94
N GLU A 515 -2.62 -44.07 -46.40
CA GLU A 515 -4.02 -43.68 -46.15
C GLU A 515 -4.67 -44.33 -44.88
N ALA A 516 -5.93 -43.95 -44.65
CA ALA A 516 -6.85 -44.14 -43.52
C ALA A 516 -7.23 -45.56 -43.02
N GLY A 517 -7.90 -45.60 -41.86
CA GLY A 517 -8.68 -46.74 -41.34
C GLY A 517 -9.70 -46.32 -40.26
N SER A 518 -10.92 -46.87 -40.30
CA SER A 518 -12.02 -46.66 -39.31
C SER A 518 -12.12 -47.89 -38.38
N MET A 519 -13.02 -48.06 -37.39
CA MET A 519 -14.37 -47.51 -37.14
C MET A 519 -14.77 -47.79 -35.67
N GLY A 520 -15.81 -47.14 -35.11
CA GLY A 520 -16.42 -47.54 -33.83
C GLY A 520 -17.22 -46.42 -33.14
N SER A 521 -18.39 -46.73 -32.58
CA SER A 521 -19.27 -45.78 -31.86
C SER A 521 -20.02 -46.51 -30.71
N PRO A 522 -21.00 -45.93 -30.00
CA PRO A 522 -20.77 -45.45 -28.63
C PRO A 522 -21.63 -46.14 -27.56
N MET A 523 -21.34 -45.89 -26.29
CA MET A 523 -22.28 -46.10 -25.18
C MET A 523 -22.23 -44.95 -24.17
N ASN A 524 -23.37 -44.71 -23.51
CA ASN A 524 -23.51 -43.78 -22.40
C ASN A 524 -22.89 -44.36 -21.12
N ILE A 525 -22.49 -43.48 -20.20
CA ILE A 525 -22.39 -43.77 -18.76
C ILE A 525 -23.08 -42.63 -18.02
N GLU A 526 -23.82 -42.96 -16.97
CA GLU A 526 -24.68 -42.05 -16.19
C GLU A 526 -23.94 -41.48 -14.97
N ASP A 527 -24.47 -40.42 -14.36
CA ASP A 527 -23.93 -39.81 -13.14
C ASP A 527 -24.18 -40.68 -11.89
N GLU A 528 -23.12 -41.05 -11.17
CA GLU A 528 -23.15 -41.59 -9.79
C GLU A 528 -21.91 -41.06 -9.01
N PRO A 529 -21.97 -40.86 -7.68
CA PRO A 529 -21.04 -39.99 -6.96
C PRO A 529 -19.74 -40.69 -6.50
N ILE A 530 -18.61 -39.96 -6.60
CA ILE A 530 -17.31 -40.41 -6.07
C ILE A 530 -17.27 -40.23 -4.53
N PRO A 531 -16.94 -41.27 -3.74
CA PRO A 531 -17.00 -41.22 -2.28
C PRO A 531 -15.84 -40.45 -1.63
N ALA A 532 -16.10 -39.88 -0.46
CA ALA A 532 -15.12 -39.13 0.33
C ALA A 532 -14.07 -40.06 0.99
N THR A 533 -12.89 -40.16 0.38
CA THR A 533 -11.78 -40.97 0.91
C THR A 533 -10.93 -40.17 1.92
N THR A 534 -11.13 -40.40 3.21
CA THR A 534 -10.27 -39.85 4.27
C THR A 534 -8.90 -40.53 4.27
N LEU A 535 -7.82 -39.77 4.00
CA LEU A 535 -6.44 -40.27 4.15
C LEU A 535 -6.01 -40.27 5.63
N PRO A 536 -5.46 -41.37 6.16
CA PRO A 536 -4.98 -41.43 7.54
C PRO A 536 -3.62 -40.71 7.69
N LEU A 537 -3.47 -39.92 8.75
CA LEU A 537 -2.19 -39.35 9.16
C LEU A 537 -1.30 -40.42 9.80
N PRO A 538 -0.02 -40.56 9.41
CA PRO A 538 0.89 -41.51 10.03
C PRO A 538 1.41 -40.98 11.39
N ASP A 539 0.99 -41.59 12.52
CA ASP A 539 1.61 -41.35 13.83
C ASP A 539 3.05 -41.88 13.83
N ARG A 540 4.02 -40.98 13.65
CA ARG A 540 5.44 -41.32 13.58
C ARG A 540 6.23 -40.58 14.66
N ARG A 541 6.24 -41.16 15.86
CA ARG A 541 7.03 -40.67 17.00
C ARG A 541 8.53 -40.74 16.70
N ILE A 542 9.14 -39.57 16.45
CA ILE A 542 10.57 -39.43 16.14
C ILE A 542 11.42 -39.98 17.30
N GLY A 543 12.33 -40.90 16.98
CA GLY A 543 13.17 -41.56 17.96
C GLY A 543 14.26 -40.64 18.52
N ARG A 544 14.63 -40.83 19.80
CA ARG A 544 15.71 -40.07 20.45
C ARG A 544 17.08 -40.22 19.74
N ARG A 545 17.25 -41.26 18.90
CA ARG A 545 18.40 -41.45 18.00
C ARG A 545 18.30 -40.66 16.69
N GLU A 546 17.12 -40.47 16.12
CA GLU A 546 16.93 -39.65 14.91
C GLU A 546 17.18 -38.17 15.22
N ALA A 547 16.65 -37.68 16.34
CA ALA A 547 16.91 -36.31 16.83
C ALA A 547 18.42 -36.04 17.04
N LEU A 548 19.18 -37.04 17.50
CA LEU A 548 20.65 -36.94 17.60
C LEU A 548 21.35 -37.09 16.24
N GLY A 549 20.80 -37.85 15.30
CA GLY A 549 21.29 -37.98 13.93
C GLY A 549 21.21 -36.66 13.16
N THR A 550 20.08 -35.94 13.25
CA THR A 550 19.93 -34.60 12.68
C THR A 550 20.94 -33.63 13.30
N LEU A 551 21.13 -33.68 14.63
CA LEU A 551 22.11 -32.84 15.33
C LEU A 551 23.55 -33.14 14.90
N ALA A 552 23.89 -34.42 14.67
CA ALA A 552 25.19 -34.83 14.17
C ALA A 552 25.43 -34.38 12.72
N ALA A 553 24.42 -34.45 11.85
CA ALA A 553 24.50 -33.93 10.48
C ALA A 553 24.81 -32.42 10.45
N CYS A 554 24.18 -31.64 11.33
CA CYS A 554 24.46 -30.21 11.50
C CYS A 554 25.86 -29.89 12.05
N LEU A 555 26.57 -30.86 12.64
CA LEU A 555 27.90 -30.67 13.25
C LEU A 555 29.05 -31.34 12.48
N ALA A 556 28.76 -32.30 11.59
CA ALA A 556 29.77 -33.06 10.84
C ALA A 556 30.27 -32.35 9.56
N GLY A 557 29.52 -31.39 9.00
CA GLY A 557 29.90 -30.65 7.78
C GLY A 557 31.15 -29.75 7.89
N GLY A 558 31.81 -29.71 9.05
CA GLY A 558 32.91 -28.80 9.39
C GLY A 558 34.29 -29.13 8.81
N ARG A 559 34.40 -29.60 7.54
CA ARG A 559 35.68 -29.67 6.81
C ARG A 559 35.69 -28.70 5.63
N ALA A 560 36.61 -27.73 5.69
CA ALA A 560 36.79 -26.75 4.63
C ALA A 560 37.36 -27.42 3.37
N VAL A 561 36.49 -27.64 2.39
CA VAL A 561 36.90 -27.61 0.99
C VAL A 561 37.32 -26.17 0.72
N ALA A 562 38.57 -25.95 0.30
CA ALA A 562 39.00 -24.66 -0.26
C ALA A 562 38.49 -24.60 -1.72
N GLY A 563 37.17 -24.57 -1.87
CA GLY A 563 36.47 -24.46 -3.15
C GLY A 563 36.22 -22.99 -3.49
N SER A 564 36.05 -22.73 -4.78
CA SER A 564 35.55 -21.45 -5.28
C SER A 564 34.23 -21.07 -4.60
N ALA A 565 34.03 -19.77 -4.36
CA ALA A 565 32.69 -19.26 -4.11
C ALA A 565 31.87 -19.46 -5.39
N GLU A 566 30.90 -20.38 -5.38
CA GLU A 566 29.94 -20.50 -6.48
C GLU A 566 29.13 -19.21 -6.58
N ALA A 567 29.12 -18.60 -7.77
CA ALA A 567 28.50 -17.31 -8.04
C ALA A 567 26.96 -17.45 -8.12
N GLY A 568 26.32 -17.65 -6.97
CA GLY A 568 24.87 -17.73 -6.87
C GLY A 568 24.19 -16.37 -7.09
N PHE A 569 23.09 -16.37 -7.83
CA PHE A 569 22.27 -15.18 -8.07
C PHE A 569 21.72 -14.59 -6.76
N ARG A 570 21.59 -13.27 -6.71
CA ARG A 570 21.05 -12.50 -5.59
C ARG A 570 20.15 -11.38 -6.06
N ILE A 571 19.10 -11.07 -5.30
CA ILE A 571 18.17 -9.99 -5.59
C ILE A 571 17.97 -9.09 -4.37
N ALA A 572 18.12 -7.78 -4.57
CA ALA A 572 17.81 -6.74 -3.60
C ALA A 572 16.50 -6.07 -4.01
N THR A 573 15.55 -5.90 -3.10
CA THR A 573 14.31 -5.16 -3.34
C THR A 573 14.45 -3.73 -2.80
N PHE A 574 13.81 -2.76 -3.45
CA PHE A 574 13.81 -1.37 -2.99
C PHE A 574 12.45 -0.71 -3.22
N SER A 575 12.09 0.19 -2.32
CA SER A 575 10.87 1.02 -2.40
C SER A 575 11.19 2.41 -1.87
N ALA A 576 10.75 3.45 -2.57
CA ALA A 576 10.79 4.83 -2.06
C ALA A 576 9.53 5.60 -2.47
N ASP A 577 9.25 6.70 -1.77
CA ASP A 577 8.12 7.57 -2.07
C ASP A 577 8.46 8.55 -3.21
N VAL A 578 7.54 8.71 -4.15
CA VAL A 578 7.65 9.62 -5.30
C VAL A 578 6.37 10.45 -5.47
N THR A 579 5.66 10.72 -4.37
CA THR A 579 4.44 11.53 -4.38
C THR A 579 4.79 13.01 -4.65
N PRO A 580 4.22 13.66 -5.68
CA PRO A 580 4.46 15.07 -5.95
C PRO A 580 3.95 15.99 -4.83
N PRO A 581 4.56 17.18 -4.68
CA PRO A 581 4.04 18.22 -3.79
C PRO A 581 2.71 18.78 -4.31
N MET A 582 1.96 19.43 -3.42
CA MET A 582 0.75 20.17 -3.80
C MET A 582 1.14 21.37 -4.68
N GLY A 583 0.38 21.61 -5.75
CA GLY A 583 0.68 22.57 -6.81
C GLY A 583 1.41 21.98 -8.02
N HIS A 584 2.06 20.82 -7.90
CA HIS A 584 2.82 20.21 -9.01
C HIS A 584 1.91 19.88 -10.21
N PRO A 585 2.33 20.13 -11.46
CA PRO A 585 1.59 19.71 -12.65
C PRO A 585 1.40 18.19 -12.71
N LEU A 586 0.20 17.74 -13.04
CA LEU A 586 -0.10 16.32 -13.31
C LEU A 586 -0.36 16.15 -14.81
N MET A 587 -0.09 14.95 -15.37
CA MET A 587 -0.12 14.67 -16.81
C MET A 587 0.62 15.75 -17.65
N GLY A 588 1.76 16.25 -17.17
CA GLY A 588 2.56 17.28 -17.86
C GLY A 588 1.85 18.63 -18.02
N GLY A 589 0.89 18.94 -17.15
CA GLY A 589 0.04 20.14 -17.24
C GLY A 589 -1.22 19.95 -18.09
N GLY A 590 -1.55 18.72 -18.49
CA GLY A 590 -2.76 18.39 -19.24
C GLY A 590 -4.03 18.27 -18.41
N ILE A 591 -3.90 18.20 -17.08
CA ILE A 591 -5.02 18.15 -16.13
C ILE A 591 -4.77 19.12 -14.96
N GLU A 592 -5.74 19.20 -14.05
CA GLU A 592 -5.61 19.93 -12.78
C GLU A 592 -4.35 19.48 -12.00
N PRO A 593 -3.53 20.43 -11.49
CA PRO A 593 -2.35 20.12 -10.68
C PRO A 593 -2.72 19.47 -9.34
N ALA A 594 -1.73 18.93 -8.64
CA ALA A 594 -1.92 18.25 -7.36
C ALA A 594 -2.59 19.16 -6.31
N ARG A 595 -3.79 18.78 -5.87
CA ARG A 595 -4.62 19.47 -4.85
C ARG A 595 -4.81 18.64 -3.59
N GLU A 596 -4.78 17.31 -3.71
CA GLU A 596 -4.85 16.35 -2.60
C GLU A 596 -4.05 15.08 -2.95
N VAL A 597 -3.79 14.23 -1.95
CA VAL A 597 -3.21 12.89 -2.15
C VAL A 597 -4.27 11.86 -1.78
N VAL A 598 -4.90 11.27 -2.79
CA VAL A 598 -5.87 10.17 -2.63
C VAL A 598 -5.15 8.90 -2.22
N ASP A 599 -4.01 8.61 -2.87
CA ASP A 599 -3.07 7.59 -2.42
C ASP A 599 -1.63 7.89 -2.86
N ARG A 600 -0.68 7.52 -2.00
CA ARG A 600 0.75 7.85 -2.17
C ARG A 600 1.38 7.09 -3.33
N LEU A 601 2.27 7.77 -4.05
CA LEU A 601 2.99 7.22 -5.20
C LEU A 601 4.34 6.65 -4.74
N SER A 602 4.72 5.50 -5.31
CA SER A 602 5.95 4.78 -4.99
C SER A 602 6.77 4.44 -6.23
N ALA A 603 8.09 4.47 -6.10
CA ALA A 603 8.99 3.73 -6.97
C ALA A 603 9.31 2.40 -6.29
N ARG A 604 8.97 1.28 -6.93
CA ARG A 604 9.21 -0.09 -6.42
C ARG A 604 10.03 -0.87 -7.44
N GLY A 605 11.02 -1.60 -6.98
CA GLY A 605 11.94 -2.26 -7.90
C GLY A 605 12.86 -3.28 -7.27
N PHE A 606 13.79 -3.78 -8.08
CA PHE A 606 14.83 -4.71 -7.66
C PHE A 606 16.16 -4.49 -8.39
N VAL A 607 17.24 -4.94 -7.75
CA VAL A 607 18.56 -5.13 -8.37
C VAL A 607 18.87 -6.62 -8.36
N LEU A 608 19.05 -7.22 -9.53
CA LEU A 608 19.43 -8.62 -9.71
C LEU A 608 20.92 -8.72 -10.09
N SER A 609 21.66 -9.53 -9.34
CA SER A 609 23.12 -9.70 -9.44
C SER A 609 23.47 -11.19 -9.47
N GLY A 610 24.63 -11.55 -10.01
CA GLY A 610 25.18 -12.91 -9.95
C GLY A 610 26.16 -13.19 -11.08
N ASP A 611 25.71 -13.00 -12.32
CA ASP A 611 26.54 -13.03 -13.52
C ASP A 611 26.71 -11.60 -14.08
N GLY A 612 27.96 -11.21 -14.34
CA GLY A 612 28.33 -9.89 -14.83
C GLY A 612 27.91 -8.71 -13.94
N LYS A 613 27.68 -7.54 -14.58
CA LYS A 613 27.18 -6.33 -13.91
C LYS A 613 25.69 -6.46 -13.55
N PRO A 614 25.23 -5.97 -12.38
CA PRO A 614 23.83 -6.04 -11.97
C PRO A 614 22.84 -5.45 -12.97
N VAL A 615 21.62 -5.97 -12.98
CA VAL A 615 20.48 -5.44 -13.74
C VAL A 615 19.47 -4.85 -12.76
N VAL A 616 19.00 -3.63 -13.02
CA VAL A 616 18.06 -2.90 -12.17
C VAL A 616 16.71 -2.79 -12.89
N LEU A 617 15.62 -3.04 -12.17
CA LEU A 617 14.27 -2.67 -12.60
C LEU A 617 13.67 -1.70 -11.59
N ALA A 618 13.13 -0.58 -12.08
CA ALA A 618 12.36 0.38 -11.30
C ALA A 618 11.01 0.63 -11.99
N ALA A 619 9.92 0.16 -11.37
CA ALA A 619 8.56 0.56 -11.73
C ALA A 619 8.18 1.77 -10.88
N ILE A 620 7.81 2.88 -11.53
CA ILE A 620 7.58 4.18 -10.87
C ILE A 620 6.12 4.57 -11.09
N ASP A 621 5.41 4.87 -10.00
CA ASP A 621 3.99 5.26 -10.00
C ASP A 621 3.74 6.67 -10.60
N TRP A 622 4.35 6.99 -11.74
CA TRP A 622 4.20 8.24 -12.49
C TRP A 622 3.53 7.98 -13.85
N CYS A 623 3.10 9.05 -14.52
CA CYS A 623 2.46 9.00 -15.83
C CYS A 623 3.50 8.71 -16.94
N GLU A 624 4.56 9.51 -17.05
CA GLU A 624 5.64 9.29 -18.03
C GLU A 624 7.00 9.79 -17.52
N ILE A 625 8.07 9.16 -17.99
CA ILE A 625 9.45 9.62 -17.78
C ILE A 625 10.13 9.71 -19.16
N ARG A 626 10.53 10.93 -19.55
CA ARG A 626 10.88 11.29 -20.93
C ARG A 626 12.31 11.81 -21.01
N ASN A 627 12.94 11.64 -22.16
CA ASN A 627 14.14 12.38 -22.56
C ASN A 627 15.27 12.37 -21.50
N ASP A 628 15.82 13.52 -21.15
CA ASP A 628 16.90 13.66 -20.16
C ASP A 628 16.47 13.36 -18.71
N ALA A 629 15.16 13.39 -18.41
CA ALA A 629 14.66 12.87 -17.13
C ALA A 629 14.87 11.35 -17.06
N PHE A 630 14.59 10.63 -18.15
CA PHE A 630 14.78 9.18 -18.26
C PHE A 630 16.26 8.79 -18.16
N ASP A 631 17.15 9.51 -18.85
CA ASP A 631 18.60 9.35 -18.68
C ASP A 631 19.00 9.53 -17.21
N ARG A 632 18.53 10.60 -16.56
CA ARG A 632 18.90 10.93 -15.18
C ARG A 632 18.45 9.89 -14.15
N TRP A 633 17.30 9.24 -14.37
CA TRP A 633 16.89 8.07 -13.58
C TRP A 633 17.87 6.91 -13.77
N ARG A 634 18.24 6.59 -15.02
CA ARG A 634 19.12 5.45 -15.33
C ARG A 634 20.55 5.66 -14.83
N GLU A 635 21.07 6.88 -14.92
CA GLU A 635 22.37 7.27 -14.32
C GLU A 635 22.40 7.00 -12.81
N ALA A 636 21.49 7.61 -12.06
CA ALA A 636 21.54 7.59 -10.59
C ALA A 636 21.25 6.20 -10.01
N LEU A 637 20.37 5.41 -10.65
CA LEU A 637 20.11 4.03 -10.26
C LEU A 637 21.26 3.09 -10.69
N ALA A 638 21.94 3.35 -11.80
CA ALA A 638 23.12 2.58 -12.19
C ALA A 638 24.31 2.81 -11.25
N GLU A 639 24.56 4.07 -10.89
CA GLU A 639 25.56 4.47 -9.89
C GLU A 639 25.27 3.79 -8.54
N ALA A 640 24.02 3.90 -8.07
CA ALA A 640 23.58 3.29 -6.82
C ALA A 640 23.69 1.76 -6.78
N ALA A 641 23.57 1.09 -7.94
CA ALA A 641 23.65 -0.36 -8.08
C ALA A 641 25.02 -0.88 -8.56
N GLY A 642 26.02 -0.02 -8.76
CA GLY A 642 27.34 -0.44 -9.27
C GLY A 642 27.31 -1.01 -10.69
N THR A 643 26.41 -0.52 -11.54
CA THR A 643 26.21 -1.01 -12.92
C THR A 643 26.33 0.11 -13.96
N GLU A 644 25.83 -0.12 -15.18
CA GLU A 644 25.83 0.84 -16.29
C GLU A 644 24.38 1.26 -16.65
N PRO A 645 24.11 2.51 -17.09
CA PRO A 645 22.75 3.01 -17.34
C PRO A 645 21.91 2.11 -18.27
N ARG A 646 22.53 1.48 -19.28
CA ARG A 646 21.84 0.54 -20.17
C ARG A 646 21.24 -0.69 -19.48
N ARG A 647 21.75 -1.07 -18.30
CA ARG A 647 21.25 -2.16 -17.44
C ARG A 647 20.15 -1.74 -16.46
N VAL A 648 19.70 -0.48 -16.52
CA VAL A 648 18.56 0.01 -15.75
C VAL A 648 17.33 0.07 -16.65
N LEU A 649 16.34 -0.77 -16.31
CA LEU A 649 14.98 -0.74 -16.83
C LEU A 649 14.16 0.21 -15.95
N VAL A 650 13.83 1.39 -16.46
CA VAL A 650 12.88 2.31 -15.81
C VAL A 650 11.57 2.21 -16.57
N ALA A 651 10.46 1.99 -15.86
CA ALA A 651 9.13 1.92 -16.44
C ALA A 651 8.15 2.78 -15.62
N ALA A 652 7.36 3.62 -16.30
CA ALA A 652 6.26 4.33 -15.68
C ALA A 652 5.04 3.42 -15.50
N LEU A 653 4.26 3.63 -14.44
CA LEU A 653 2.97 2.96 -14.24
C LEU A 653 1.93 3.46 -15.27
N HIS A 654 2.02 4.75 -15.64
CA HIS A 654 1.16 5.41 -16.63
C HIS A 654 -0.29 5.67 -16.20
N GLN A 655 -0.52 5.95 -14.92
CA GLN A 655 -1.78 6.55 -14.48
C GLN A 655 -1.73 8.08 -14.58
N HIS A 656 -2.84 8.72 -14.96
CA HIS A 656 -2.84 10.14 -15.31
C HIS A 656 -2.95 11.14 -14.13
N ASP A 657 -3.46 10.73 -12.94
CA ASP A 657 -3.41 11.54 -11.71
C ASP A 657 -1.98 11.56 -11.09
N ALA A 658 -0.94 11.71 -11.92
CA ALA A 658 0.47 11.60 -11.54
C ALA A 658 1.38 12.47 -12.43
N PRO A 659 2.65 12.70 -12.02
CA PRO A 659 3.59 13.51 -12.81
C PRO A 659 3.94 12.91 -14.17
N ILE A 660 4.20 13.78 -15.15
CA ILE A 660 5.09 13.49 -16.27
C ILE A 660 6.41 14.21 -15.97
N SER A 661 7.56 13.62 -16.26
CA SER A 661 8.87 14.30 -16.12
C SER A 661 9.63 14.36 -17.43
N ASP A 662 9.92 15.59 -17.89
CA ASP A 662 10.68 15.91 -19.10
C ASP A 662 11.45 17.21 -18.85
N LEU A 663 12.69 17.11 -18.37
CA LEU A 663 13.45 18.27 -17.90
C LEU A 663 13.89 19.16 -19.07
N ALA A 664 14.17 18.58 -20.24
CA ALA A 664 14.45 19.29 -21.47
C ALA A 664 13.23 20.10 -21.94
N ALA A 665 12.03 19.51 -21.92
CA ALA A 665 10.80 20.23 -22.25
C ALA A 665 10.48 21.33 -21.23
N GLN A 666 10.70 21.11 -19.93
CA GLN A 666 10.53 22.16 -18.92
C GLN A 666 11.46 23.36 -19.21
N ARG A 667 12.76 23.12 -19.48
CA ARG A 667 13.70 24.20 -19.83
C ARG A 667 13.31 24.97 -21.10
N LEU A 668 12.61 24.33 -22.05
CA LEU A 668 12.06 25.01 -23.23
C LEU A 668 10.85 25.91 -22.88
N LEU A 669 9.99 25.50 -21.95
CA LEU A 669 8.91 26.35 -21.42
C LEU A 669 9.48 27.54 -20.64
N ASP A 670 10.46 27.29 -19.77
CA ASP A 670 11.11 28.31 -18.95
C ASP A 670 11.78 29.39 -19.84
N ALA A 671 12.56 28.96 -20.84
CA ALA A 671 13.20 29.87 -21.80
C ALA A 671 12.19 30.66 -22.64
N ALA A 672 11.07 30.04 -23.03
CA ALA A 672 9.97 30.70 -23.73
C ALA A 672 9.11 31.60 -22.81
N HIS A 673 9.41 31.65 -21.49
CA HIS A 673 8.62 32.34 -20.46
C HIS A 673 7.12 31.93 -20.50
N ALA A 674 6.85 30.67 -20.84
CA ALA A 674 5.50 30.16 -21.06
C ALA A 674 4.73 30.05 -19.73
N PRO A 675 3.45 30.47 -19.66
CA PRO A 675 2.61 30.31 -18.47
C PRO A 675 2.06 28.87 -18.36
N ALA A 676 2.97 27.89 -18.31
CA ALA A 676 2.71 26.46 -18.30
C ALA A 676 3.87 25.69 -17.65
N GLY A 677 3.62 24.45 -17.19
CA GLY A 677 4.65 23.62 -16.59
C GLY A 677 4.37 22.13 -16.77
N ILE A 678 5.42 21.34 -16.93
CA ILE A 678 5.40 19.89 -17.08
C ILE A 678 5.81 19.21 -15.76
N CYS A 679 6.90 19.68 -15.15
CA CYS A 679 7.43 19.13 -13.89
C CYS A 679 8.34 20.11 -13.15
N GLU A 680 8.37 20.02 -11.82
CA GLU A 680 9.34 20.74 -10.99
C GLU A 680 10.72 20.03 -10.98
N PRO A 681 11.80 20.66 -11.49
CA PRO A 681 13.12 20.01 -11.54
C PRO A 681 13.68 19.63 -10.15
N GLU A 682 13.37 20.40 -9.11
CA GLU A 682 13.79 20.10 -7.74
C GLU A 682 13.07 18.89 -7.14
N PHE A 683 11.77 18.75 -7.39
CA PHE A 683 11.02 17.55 -6.98
C PHE A 683 11.55 16.32 -7.70
N HIS A 684 11.73 16.38 -9.02
CA HIS A 684 12.35 15.31 -9.79
C HIS A 684 13.73 14.93 -9.24
N GLY A 685 14.60 15.92 -9.00
CA GLY A 685 15.92 15.72 -8.43
C GLY A 685 15.91 15.11 -7.01
N ARG A 686 14.90 15.41 -6.18
CA ARG A 686 14.71 14.75 -4.88
C ARG A 686 14.26 13.30 -5.03
N ALA A 687 13.26 13.04 -5.86
CA ALA A 687 12.73 11.69 -6.10
C ALA A 687 13.84 10.73 -6.58
N VAL A 688 14.61 11.13 -7.60
CA VAL A 688 15.76 10.35 -8.11
C VAL A 688 16.77 10.03 -7.00
N ARG A 689 17.08 10.99 -6.11
CA ARG A 689 18.05 10.78 -5.01
C ARG A 689 17.54 9.80 -3.95
N GLU A 690 16.27 9.89 -3.54
CA GLU A 690 15.72 8.97 -2.53
C GLU A 690 15.52 7.55 -3.08
N VAL A 691 15.18 7.36 -4.36
CA VAL A 691 15.16 6.01 -4.95
C VAL A 691 16.58 5.45 -5.11
N ALA A 692 17.56 6.26 -5.56
CA ALA A 692 18.97 5.86 -5.60
C ALA A 692 19.52 5.52 -4.20
N ARG A 693 19.02 6.17 -3.15
CA ARG A 693 19.28 5.79 -1.76
C ARG A 693 18.61 4.45 -1.40
N ALA A 694 17.33 4.28 -1.71
CA ALA A 694 16.61 3.02 -1.46
C ALA A 694 17.25 1.82 -2.17
N VAL A 695 17.85 2.01 -3.36
CA VAL A 695 18.69 1.00 -4.03
C VAL A 695 19.91 0.64 -3.17
N ARG A 696 20.70 1.64 -2.72
CA ARG A 696 21.89 1.42 -1.86
C ARG A 696 21.54 0.80 -0.50
N ASP A 697 20.37 1.11 0.04
CA ASP A 697 19.89 0.53 1.29
C ASP A 697 19.37 -0.91 1.08
N GLY A 698 18.56 -1.16 0.04
CA GLY A 698 18.06 -2.51 -0.30
C GLY A 698 19.17 -3.51 -0.66
N LEU A 699 20.28 -3.05 -1.26
CA LEU A 699 21.44 -3.88 -1.59
C LEU A 699 22.12 -4.52 -0.35
N LYS A 700 21.91 -3.95 0.84
CA LYS A 700 22.42 -4.52 2.11
C LYS A 700 21.64 -5.78 2.52
N GLU A 701 20.37 -5.84 2.14
CA GLU A 701 19.41 -6.92 2.45
C GLU A 701 19.25 -7.91 1.28
N ALA A 702 20.15 -7.88 0.28
CA ALA A 702 20.08 -8.69 -0.93
C ALA A 702 20.00 -10.19 -0.64
N ARG A 703 18.87 -10.83 -0.99
CA ARG A 703 18.61 -12.26 -0.76
C ARG A 703 19.14 -13.10 -1.91
N ARG A 704 19.30 -14.41 -1.71
CA ARG A 704 19.67 -15.34 -2.78
C ARG A 704 18.49 -15.56 -3.73
N VAL A 705 18.78 -15.90 -4.98
CA VAL A 705 17.81 -16.38 -5.98
C VAL A 705 18.24 -17.78 -6.42
N THR A 706 17.25 -18.64 -6.60
CA THR A 706 17.40 -20.04 -7.02
C THR A 706 16.46 -20.40 -8.16
N HIS A 707 15.22 -19.90 -8.11
CA HIS A 707 14.20 -20.17 -9.10
C HIS A 707 13.53 -18.87 -9.53
N VAL A 708 13.19 -18.82 -10.81
CA VAL A 708 12.22 -17.89 -11.38
C VAL A 708 10.89 -18.63 -11.49
N GLY A 709 9.81 -17.96 -11.10
CA GLY A 709 8.44 -18.45 -11.26
C GLY A 709 7.72 -17.69 -12.37
N ALA A 710 7.04 -18.42 -13.25
CA ALA A 710 6.22 -17.90 -14.33
C ALA A 710 4.75 -18.32 -14.12
N GLY A 711 3.86 -17.35 -13.93
CA GLY A 711 2.43 -17.60 -13.77
C GLY A 711 1.59 -16.58 -14.53
N ARG A 712 0.38 -16.95 -14.95
CA ARG A 712 -0.55 -16.05 -15.65
C ARG A 712 -2.00 -16.36 -15.37
N ALA A 713 -2.85 -15.33 -15.44
CA ALA A 713 -4.30 -15.45 -15.37
C ALA A 713 -4.98 -14.47 -16.32
N ARG A 714 -6.25 -14.73 -16.66
CA ARG A 714 -7.01 -13.92 -17.61
C ARG A 714 -7.78 -12.83 -16.86
N VAL A 715 -7.54 -11.57 -17.22
CA VAL A 715 -8.18 -10.41 -16.57
C VAL A 715 -9.52 -10.12 -17.24
N GLU A 716 -10.58 -10.77 -16.75
CA GLU A 716 -11.92 -10.54 -17.31
C GLU A 716 -12.46 -9.14 -17.01
N GLY A 717 -12.92 -8.45 -18.05
CA GLY A 717 -13.65 -7.19 -17.95
C GLY A 717 -12.84 -5.99 -17.45
N VAL A 718 -11.58 -5.85 -17.88
CA VAL A 718 -10.76 -4.65 -17.63
C VAL A 718 -10.33 -4.00 -18.94
N ALA A 719 -9.42 -4.61 -19.71
CA ALA A 719 -8.92 -4.03 -20.95
C ALA A 719 -9.92 -4.06 -22.10
N SER A 720 -9.88 -3.03 -22.95
CA SER A 720 -10.48 -2.98 -24.28
C SER A 720 -9.64 -2.08 -25.19
N ASN A 721 -9.61 -2.37 -26.49
CA ASN A 721 -8.87 -1.52 -27.42
C ASN A 721 -9.63 -0.20 -27.69
N ARG A 722 -8.89 0.90 -27.85
CA ARG A 722 -9.43 2.21 -28.28
C ARG A 722 -10.15 2.07 -29.64
N ARG A 723 -9.58 1.23 -30.52
CA ARG A 723 -10.08 0.88 -31.85
C ARG A 723 -11.20 -0.17 -31.79
N TYR A 724 -12.35 0.18 -32.36
CA TYR A 724 -13.47 -0.72 -32.66
C TYR A 724 -13.96 -0.50 -34.10
N LEU A 725 -14.98 -1.23 -34.55
CA LEU A 725 -15.63 -1.03 -35.86
C LEU A 725 -17.03 -0.42 -35.69
N GLY A 726 -17.36 0.55 -36.55
CA GLY A 726 -18.71 1.09 -36.69
C GLY A 726 -19.65 0.17 -37.47
N ASP A 727 -20.92 0.58 -37.62
CA ASP A 727 -21.94 -0.16 -38.39
C ASP A 727 -21.65 -0.17 -39.90
N ASP A 728 -20.87 0.80 -40.38
CA ASP A 728 -20.35 0.89 -41.75
C ASP A 728 -19.06 0.07 -41.95
N GLY A 729 -18.63 -0.69 -40.94
CA GLY A 729 -17.40 -1.49 -40.94
C GLY A 729 -16.11 -0.67 -40.82
N ARG A 730 -16.16 0.66 -40.69
CA ARG A 730 -14.97 1.51 -40.60
C ARG A 730 -14.37 1.50 -39.19
N PRO A 731 -13.04 1.70 -39.05
CA PRO A 731 -12.42 1.85 -37.74
C PRO A 731 -12.87 3.15 -37.06
N ALA A 732 -13.11 3.06 -35.75
CA ALA A 732 -13.40 4.19 -34.88
C ALA A 732 -12.62 4.04 -33.57
N PHE A 733 -12.14 5.16 -33.03
CA PHE A 733 -11.10 5.17 -31.98
C PHE A 733 -11.55 5.80 -30.65
N GLY A 734 -12.85 6.11 -30.52
CA GLY A 734 -13.43 6.87 -29.41
C GLY A 734 -13.53 6.18 -28.04
N ARG A 735 -12.96 4.98 -27.86
CA ARG A 735 -12.92 4.29 -26.56
C ARG A 735 -11.73 4.77 -25.73
N MET A 736 -11.87 5.97 -25.18
CA MET A 736 -10.89 6.54 -24.26
C MET A 736 -10.88 5.78 -22.93
N SER A 737 -10.19 6.34 -21.94
CA SER A 737 -10.09 5.86 -20.55
C SER A 737 -11.41 5.36 -19.96
N ALA A 738 -12.49 6.10 -20.23
CA ALA A 738 -13.87 5.74 -19.95
C ALA A 738 -14.74 5.92 -21.20
N THR A 739 -15.70 5.02 -21.41
CA THR A 739 -16.72 5.10 -22.46
C THR A 739 -18.10 5.17 -21.81
N ARG A 740 -18.79 6.31 -21.94
CA ARG A 740 -20.15 6.49 -21.39
C ARG A 740 -21.27 6.02 -22.30
N ASP A 741 -21.04 6.05 -23.61
CA ASP A 741 -22.02 5.65 -24.61
C ASP A 741 -22.19 4.12 -24.62
N PRO A 742 -23.38 3.57 -24.30
CA PRO A 742 -23.61 2.13 -24.29
C PRO A 742 -23.42 1.49 -25.68
N VAL A 743 -23.74 2.18 -26.78
CA VAL A 743 -23.58 1.65 -28.14
C VAL A 743 -22.10 1.47 -28.51
N ILE A 744 -21.21 2.31 -27.97
CA ILE A 744 -19.75 2.17 -28.13
C ILE A 744 -19.19 1.12 -27.16
N ARG A 745 -19.74 1.01 -25.95
CA ARG A 745 -19.39 -0.06 -25.01
C ARG A 745 -19.74 -1.43 -25.60
N ASP A 746 -20.92 -1.61 -26.18
CA ASP A 746 -21.42 -2.93 -26.58
C ASP A 746 -20.66 -3.58 -27.76
N ARG A 747 -19.95 -2.79 -28.58
CA ARG A 747 -19.04 -3.31 -29.64
C ARG A 747 -18.04 -4.35 -29.08
N PRO A 748 -17.48 -5.26 -29.91
CA PRO A 748 -16.44 -6.22 -29.48
C PRO A 748 -15.27 -5.55 -28.75
N GLU A 749 -14.54 -6.28 -27.89
CA GLU A 749 -13.48 -5.70 -27.03
C GLU A 749 -12.29 -5.11 -27.80
N GLY A 750 -12.06 -5.56 -29.04
CA GLY A 750 -10.91 -5.19 -29.87
C GLY A 750 -9.73 -6.15 -29.67
N LEU A 751 -8.53 -5.75 -30.11
CA LEU A 751 -7.31 -6.52 -29.85
C LEU A 751 -6.71 -6.11 -28.51
N ILE A 752 -6.52 -7.07 -27.60
CA ILE A 752 -5.86 -6.88 -26.30
C ILE A 752 -4.93 -8.08 -26.03
N ASP A 753 -3.98 -7.93 -25.09
CA ASP A 753 -3.44 -9.08 -24.37
C ASP A 753 -4.28 -9.26 -23.09
N PRO A 754 -5.13 -10.29 -23.00
CA PRO A 754 -6.03 -10.48 -21.86
C PRO A 754 -5.33 -11.11 -20.65
N TRP A 755 -4.04 -11.44 -20.74
CA TRP A 755 -3.29 -12.13 -19.69
C TRP A 755 -2.52 -11.16 -18.79
N LEU A 756 -2.82 -11.18 -17.49
CA LEU A 756 -1.86 -10.72 -16.49
C LEU A 756 -0.78 -11.78 -16.35
N ARG A 757 0.48 -11.35 -16.42
CA ARG A 757 1.67 -12.20 -16.32
C ARG A 757 2.44 -11.83 -15.06
N THR A 758 2.77 -12.81 -14.24
CA THR A 758 3.53 -12.66 -13.00
C THR A 758 4.87 -13.37 -13.13
N LEU A 759 5.95 -12.61 -12.99
CA LEU A 759 7.33 -13.11 -12.89
C LEU A 759 7.77 -13.01 -11.43
N SER A 760 8.10 -14.14 -10.79
CA SER A 760 8.47 -14.19 -9.38
C SER A 760 9.87 -14.75 -9.14
N PHE A 761 10.47 -14.41 -8.01
CA PHE A 761 11.85 -14.80 -7.65
C PHE A 761 11.88 -15.47 -6.28
N TRP A 762 12.64 -16.57 -6.14
CA TRP A 762 12.55 -17.48 -4.99
C TRP A 762 13.93 -17.95 -4.48
N ASP A 763 14.08 -18.13 -3.16
CA ASP A 763 15.21 -18.82 -2.50
C ASP A 763 14.72 -20.15 -1.93
N GLY A 764 14.99 -21.25 -2.65
CA GLY A 764 14.28 -22.52 -2.47
C GLY A 764 12.77 -22.33 -2.66
N ASP A 765 12.00 -22.70 -1.63
CA ASP A 765 10.55 -22.54 -1.59
C ASP A 765 10.10 -21.20 -0.96
N ARG A 766 11.03 -20.31 -0.61
CA ARG A 766 10.69 -18.98 -0.07
C ARG A 766 10.58 -17.96 -1.20
N PRO A 767 9.39 -17.39 -1.46
CA PRO A 767 9.26 -16.30 -2.41
C PRO A 767 9.94 -15.03 -1.86
N VAL A 768 10.45 -14.19 -2.76
CA VAL A 768 11.14 -12.93 -2.44
C VAL A 768 10.41 -11.73 -3.03
N LEU A 769 10.04 -11.79 -4.31
CA LEU A 769 9.25 -10.75 -4.97
C LEU A 769 8.37 -11.34 -6.08
N ALA A 770 7.33 -10.60 -6.45
CA ALA A 770 6.48 -10.86 -7.60
C ALA A 770 6.32 -9.58 -8.43
N LEU A 771 6.69 -9.63 -9.71
CA LEU A 771 6.45 -8.60 -10.71
C LEU A 771 5.23 -9.00 -11.55
N SER A 772 4.10 -8.33 -11.33
CA SER A 772 2.89 -8.50 -12.14
C SER A 772 2.80 -7.46 -13.26
N VAL A 773 2.40 -7.89 -14.46
CA VAL A 773 2.31 -7.04 -15.65
C VAL A 773 1.05 -7.35 -16.43
N TYR A 774 0.31 -6.31 -16.83
CA TYR A 774 -0.89 -6.40 -17.66
C TYR A 774 -1.01 -5.17 -18.58
N ALA A 775 -1.50 -5.37 -19.81
CA ALA A 775 -1.48 -4.38 -20.88
C ALA A 775 -2.79 -3.58 -20.95
N THR A 776 -2.91 -2.56 -20.09
CA THR A 776 -3.97 -1.55 -20.16
C THR A 776 -3.47 -0.25 -19.54
N HIS A 777 -3.93 0.90 -20.04
CA HIS A 777 -3.82 2.14 -19.28
C HIS A 777 -4.49 1.98 -17.90
N PRO A 778 -3.80 2.27 -16.78
CA PRO A 778 -4.38 2.24 -15.44
C PRO A 778 -5.14 3.54 -15.14
N MET A 779 -6.20 3.78 -15.91
CA MET A 779 -7.06 4.96 -15.78
C MET A 779 -8.52 4.54 -15.58
N SER A 780 -9.14 4.96 -14.46
CA SER A 780 -10.59 4.82 -14.26
C SER A 780 -11.31 6.16 -14.44
N HIS A 781 -11.21 7.03 -13.44
CA HIS A 781 -11.49 8.45 -13.49
C HIS A 781 -10.22 9.19 -13.07
N TYR A 782 -10.00 10.40 -13.55
CA TYR A 782 -8.83 11.22 -13.19
C TYR A 782 -9.09 12.69 -13.55
N GLY A 783 -8.09 13.53 -13.38
CA GLY A 783 -8.08 14.88 -13.93
C GLY A 783 -8.57 15.98 -12.97
N ARG A 784 -8.67 15.65 -11.68
CA ARG A 784 -9.26 16.53 -10.63
C ARG A 784 -8.24 17.06 -9.63
N GLY A 785 -6.95 16.72 -9.80
CA GLY A 785 -5.87 17.07 -8.88
C GLY A 785 -5.68 16.11 -7.70
N GLY A 786 -6.43 14.99 -7.65
CA GLY A 786 -6.32 13.99 -6.60
C GLY A 786 -5.27 12.94 -6.92
N VAL A 787 -4.06 13.12 -6.41
CA VAL A 787 -2.89 12.29 -6.72
C VAL A 787 -3.14 10.83 -6.32
N SER A 788 -2.96 9.90 -7.26
CA SER A 788 -3.36 8.50 -7.11
C SER A 788 -2.52 7.55 -7.98
N ALA A 789 -2.39 6.28 -7.56
CA ALA A 789 -1.91 5.16 -8.38
C ALA A 789 -3.06 4.37 -9.04
N ASP A 790 -4.30 4.89 -8.98
CA ASP A 790 -5.54 4.37 -9.57
C ASP A 790 -5.81 2.88 -9.21
N PHE A 791 -6.59 2.17 -10.03
CA PHE A 791 -7.08 0.82 -9.75
C PHE A 791 -5.96 -0.23 -9.67
N ILE A 792 -4.84 0.00 -10.36
CA ILE A 792 -3.65 -0.85 -10.27
C ILE A 792 -2.91 -0.65 -8.95
N GLY A 793 -2.74 0.61 -8.50
CA GLY A 793 -2.16 0.90 -7.19
C GLY A 793 -2.95 0.23 -6.06
N MET A 794 -4.28 0.23 -6.16
CA MET A 794 -5.16 -0.52 -5.25
C MET A 794 -4.94 -2.04 -5.33
N ALA A 795 -4.90 -2.62 -6.54
CA ALA A 795 -4.69 -4.06 -6.72
C ALA A 795 -3.33 -4.53 -6.17
N ARG A 796 -2.27 -3.77 -6.45
CA ARG A 796 -0.91 -4.04 -5.94
C ARG A 796 -0.81 -3.87 -4.42
N ARG A 797 -1.50 -2.89 -3.83
CA ARG A 797 -1.57 -2.74 -2.36
C ARG A 797 -2.31 -3.92 -1.74
N ARG A 798 -3.52 -4.27 -2.18
CA ARG A 798 -4.24 -5.47 -1.71
C ARG A 798 -3.37 -6.73 -1.77
N ARG A 799 -2.64 -6.95 -2.87
CA ARG A 799 -1.72 -8.09 -3.01
C ARG A 799 -0.49 -8.01 -2.08
N GLN A 800 -0.07 -6.81 -1.68
CA GLN A 800 1.02 -6.60 -0.74
C GLN A 800 0.57 -6.87 0.69
N ASP A 801 -0.60 -6.34 1.06
CA ASP A 801 -1.29 -6.55 2.34
C ASP A 801 -1.56 -8.07 2.55
N GLU A 802 -1.94 -8.81 1.48
CA GLU A 802 -2.14 -10.27 1.49
C GLU A 802 -0.86 -11.11 1.57
N GLN A 803 0.29 -10.55 1.20
CA GLN A 803 1.58 -11.27 1.14
C GLN A 803 2.73 -10.34 1.56
N PRO A 804 2.80 -9.92 2.84
CA PRO A 804 3.84 -9.01 3.32
C PRO A 804 5.26 -9.56 3.11
N GLY A 805 5.43 -10.89 3.19
CA GLY A 805 6.69 -11.57 2.90
C GLY A 805 7.12 -11.61 1.41
N VAL A 806 6.28 -11.14 0.48
CA VAL A 806 6.56 -11.11 -0.97
C VAL A 806 6.49 -9.68 -1.46
N PHE A 807 7.61 -9.13 -1.94
CA PHE A 807 7.65 -7.75 -2.42
C PHE A 807 6.87 -7.61 -3.75
N GLN A 808 5.76 -6.89 -3.75
CA GLN A 808 4.85 -6.79 -4.91
C GLN A 808 5.24 -5.61 -5.83
N VAL A 809 5.82 -5.91 -6.99
CA VAL A 809 6.02 -4.93 -8.06
C VAL A 809 4.89 -5.08 -9.08
N TYR A 810 4.41 -3.95 -9.61
CA TYR A 810 3.58 -3.93 -10.81
C TYR A 810 4.22 -2.98 -11.82
N ALA A 811 4.26 -3.37 -13.08
CA ALA A 811 4.55 -2.48 -14.20
C ALA A 811 3.50 -2.69 -15.31
N THR A 812 3.19 -1.66 -16.09
CA THR A 812 2.18 -1.76 -17.15
C THR A 812 2.79 -2.35 -18.42
N GLY A 813 2.03 -3.22 -19.11
CA GLY A 813 2.42 -3.76 -20.42
C GLY A 813 2.30 -2.72 -21.54
N CYS A 814 2.36 -3.16 -22.80
CA CYS A 814 2.18 -2.27 -23.95
C CYS A 814 0.71 -1.85 -24.09
N GLY A 815 0.34 -0.80 -23.36
CA GLY A 815 -1.03 -0.32 -23.24
C GLY A 815 -1.46 0.74 -24.25
N GLY A 816 -0.62 1.17 -25.20
CA GLY A 816 -0.83 2.39 -26.00
C GLY A 816 -2.24 2.55 -26.60
N ASN A 817 -2.75 1.51 -27.25
CA ASN A 817 -4.11 1.44 -27.80
C ASN A 817 -5.13 0.71 -26.91
N VAL A 818 -4.85 0.48 -25.61
CA VAL A 818 -5.69 -0.33 -24.71
C VAL A 818 -6.02 0.41 -23.41
N THR A 819 -7.30 0.50 -23.08
CA THR A 819 -7.86 1.27 -21.96
C THR A 819 -8.94 0.48 -21.21
N ALA A 820 -9.34 0.95 -20.02
CA ALA A 820 -10.50 0.41 -19.32
C ALA A 820 -11.82 0.58 -20.11
N GLY A 821 -11.95 1.66 -20.90
CA GLY A 821 -12.81 1.78 -22.08
C GLY A 821 -14.22 1.20 -21.96
N LYS A 822 -14.47 0.09 -22.65
CA LYS A 822 -15.75 -0.66 -22.66
C LYS A 822 -16.26 -1.00 -21.25
N TYR A 823 -15.35 -1.31 -20.35
CA TYR A 823 -15.61 -1.76 -18.99
C TYR A 823 -15.58 -0.62 -17.97
N ASN A 824 -15.55 0.64 -18.42
CA ASN A 824 -15.47 1.81 -17.57
C ASN A 824 -16.36 2.97 -18.05
N ASP A 825 -17.39 3.31 -17.27
CA ASP A 825 -18.25 4.49 -17.50
C ASP A 825 -17.66 5.80 -16.91
N GLY A 826 -16.54 5.70 -16.18
CA GLY A 826 -15.91 6.83 -15.51
C GLY A 826 -16.65 7.27 -14.24
N SER A 827 -17.49 6.40 -13.66
CA SER A 827 -17.99 6.57 -12.29
C SER A 827 -16.88 6.32 -11.27
N PRO A 828 -16.86 7.03 -10.11
CA PRO A 828 -15.82 6.82 -9.10
C PRO A 828 -15.76 5.38 -8.56
N ALA A 829 -16.92 4.76 -8.34
CA ALA A 829 -17.03 3.39 -7.81
C ALA A 829 -16.39 2.33 -8.72
N ASN A 830 -16.35 2.55 -10.04
CA ASN A 830 -15.78 1.58 -10.97
C ASN A 830 -14.24 1.44 -10.80
N ARG A 831 -13.55 2.41 -10.18
CA ARG A 831 -12.12 2.30 -9.80
C ARG A 831 -11.88 1.07 -8.91
N GLU A 832 -12.77 0.79 -7.95
CA GLU A 832 -12.65 -0.39 -7.09
C GLU A 832 -13.00 -1.71 -7.79
N VAL A 833 -13.94 -1.68 -8.73
CA VAL A 833 -14.36 -2.84 -9.53
C VAL A 833 -13.22 -3.29 -10.46
N LEU A 834 -12.58 -2.35 -11.15
CA LEU A 834 -11.39 -2.61 -11.97
C LEU A 834 -10.23 -3.12 -11.09
N ALA A 835 -10.03 -2.53 -9.91
CA ALA A 835 -9.00 -2.96 -8.95
C ALA A 835 -9.24 -4.41 -8.50
N GLY A 836 -10.48 -4.78 -8.16
CA GLY A 836 -10.85 -6.15 -7.78
C GLY A 836 -10.63 -7.17 -8.90
N ARG A 837 -10.94 -6.81 -10.16
CA ARG A 837 -10.73 -7.69 -11.32
C ARG A 837 -9.25 -7.96 -11.59
N VAL A 838 -8.39 -6.94 -11.51
CA VAL A 838 -6.93 -7.12 -11.66
C VAL A 838 -6.34 -7.84 -10.45
N HIS A 839 -6.74 -7.48 -9.24
CA HIS A 839 -6.29 -8.12 -8.00
C HIS A 839 -6.57 -9.63 -8.00
N ARG A 840 -7.79 -10.05 -8.35
CA ARG A 840 -8.13 -11.47 -8.54
C ARG A 840 -7.17 -12.15 -9.53
N ALA A 841 -6.89 -11.54 -10.67
CA ALA A 841 -5.95 -12.10 -11.64
C ALA A 841 -4.50 -12.15 -11.12
N MET A 842 -4.07 -11.25 -10.21
CA MET A 842 -2.78 -11.37 -9.51
C MET A 842 -2.75 -12.54 -8.51
N VAL A 843 -3.90 -12.89 -7.90
CA VAL A 843 -4.03 -14.08 -7.03
C VAL A 843 -4.03 -15.36 -7.87
N GLU A 844 -4.80 -15.40 -8.95
CA GLU A 844 -4.87 -16.54 -9.88
C GLU A 844 -3.53 -16.79 -10.59
N ALA A 845 -2.85 -15.74 -11.07
CA ALA A 845 -1.53 -15.86 -11.68
C ALA A 845 -0.46 -16.32 -10.68
N TRP A 846 -0.57 -15.92 -9.41
CA TRP A 846 0.26 -16.44 -8.33
C TRP A 846 0.03 -17.93 -8.09
N ALA A 847 -1.23 -18.37 -8.02
CA ALA A 847 -1.57 -19.79 -7.86
C ALA A 847 -1.10 -20.64 -9.06
N ALA A 848 -1.16 -20.09 -10.28
CA ALA A 848 -0.70 -20.71 -11.51
C ALA A 848 0.81 -20.51 -11.79
N THR A 849 1.65 -20.30 -10.76
CA THR A 849 3.10 -20.06 -10.93
C THR A 849 3.89 -21.38 -11.01
N GLU A 850 4.38 -21.70 -12.21
CA GLU A 850 5.38 -22.76 -12.42
C GLU A 850 6.79 -22.23 -12.11
N ARG A 851 7.57 -22.97 -11.32
CA ARG A 851 8.95 -22.59 -10.94
C ARG A 851 10.00 -23.36 -11.75
N SER A 852 11.05 -22.67 -12.20
CA SER A 852 12.24 -23.27 -12.82
C SER A 852 13.53 -22.67 -12.26
N PRO A 853 14.62 -23.45 -12.12
CA PRO A 853 15.91 -22.93 -11.67
C PRO A 853 16.43 -21.76 -12.51
N VAL A 854 17.13 -20.82 -11.88
CA VAL A 854 17.89 -19.77 -12.57
C VAL A 854 19.32 -20.27 -12.76
N GLU A 855 19.55 -20.89 -13.91
CA GLU A 855 20.86 -21.46 -14.29
C GLU A 855 21.79 -20.41 -14.94
N ARG A 856 21.21 -19.38 -15.57
CA ARG A 856 21.91 -18.35 -16.33
C ARG A 856 21.15 -17.02 -16.24
N LEU A 857 21.89 -15.92 -16.32
CA LEU A 857 21.37 -14.58 -16.56
C LEU A 857 22.08 -14.01 -17.78
N ASP A 858 21.36 -13.75 -18.87
CA ASP A 858 21.88 -12.91 -19.96
C ASP A 858 21.16 -11.56 -20.00
N PHE A 859 21.88 -10.53 -20.42
CA PHE A 859 21.35 -9.18 -20.56
C PHE A 859 21.76 -8.58 -21.89
N ARG A 860 20.77 -8.06 -22.63
CA ARG A 860 20.94 -7.49 -23.97
C ARG A 860 20.21 -6.15 -24.00
N ALA A 861 20.85 -5.10 -24.50
CA ALA A 861 20.21 -3.83 -24.80
C ALA A 861 20.42 -3.54 -26.29
N VAL A 862 19.33 -3.47 -27.05
CA VAL A 862 19.38 -3.24 -28.49
C VAL A 862 19.08 -1.76 -28.78
N PRO A 863 19.98 -1.02 -29.45
CA PRO A 863 19.72 0.37 -29.79
C PRO A 863 18.65 0.46 -30.88
N LEU A 864 17.56 1.16 -30.56
CA LEU A 864 16.46 1.46 -31.45
C LEU A 864 16.50 2.95 -31.83
N ARG A 865 16.43 3.23 -33.12
CA ARG A 865 16.23 4.57 -33.68
C ARG A 865 14.79 4.65 -34.18
N LEU A 866 14.09 5.75 -33.92
CA LEU A 866 12.76 6.03 -34.44
C LEU A 866 12.78 7.44 -35.02
N GLU A 867 12.30 7.61 -36.25
CA GLU A 867 12.34 8.92 -36.89
C GLU A 867 11.27 9.83 -36.27
N PRO A 868 11.57 11.12 -36.07
CA PRO A 868 10.57 12.08 -35.64
C PRO A 868 9.63 12.40 -36.82
N ARG A 869 8.40 12.80 -36.51
CA ARG A 869 7.51 13.38 -37.53
C ARG A 869 8.07 14.71 -38.03
N ASP A 870 7.83 14.96 -39.31
CA ASP A 870 8.28 16.11 -40.09
C ASP A 870 7.15 16.77 -40.91
N GLY A 871 5.98 16.14 -40.98
CA GLY A 871 4.78 16.73 -41.58
C GLY A 871 4.19 17.91 -40.79
N PRO A 872 3.16 18.59 -41.35
CA PRO A 872 2.56 19.77 -40.75
C PRO A 872 2.12 19.57 -39.30
N GLY A 873 2.48 20.51 -38.43
CA GLY A 873 2.25 20.45 -36.97
C GLY A 873 3.38 19.80 -36.18
N PHE A 874 4.30 19.09 -36.85
CA PHE A 874 5.41 18.36 -36.24
C PHE A 874 6.80 18.84 -36.69
N THR A 875 6.89 19.79 -37.63
CA THR A 875 8.15 20.45 -37.96
C THR A 875 8.70 21.21 -36.73
N VAL A 876 10.02 21.42 -36.67
CA VAL A 876 10.65 22.28 -35.65
C VAL A 876 10.05 23.69 -35.66
N ALA A 877 9.63 24.20 -36.83
CA ALA A 877 9.00 25.50 -36.97
C ALA A 877 7.58 25.52 -36.40
N ASP A 878 6.75 24.51 -36.71
CA ASP A 878 5.38 24.40 -36.18
C ASP A 878 5.39 24.24 -34.66
N LEU A 879 6.28 23.40 -34.13
CA LEU A 879 6.39 23.17 -32.70
C LEU A 879 6.89 24.41 -31.96
N ARG A 880 7.90 25.14 -32.48
CA ARG A 880 8.31 26.43 -31.87
C ARG A 880 7.18 27.45 -31.89
N LYS A 881 6.50 27.60 -33.05
CA LYS A 881 5.32 28.47 -33.17
C LYS A 881 4.24 28.08 -32.16
N ARG A 882 3.99 26.78 -31.93
CA ARG A 882 2.99 26.31 -30.95
C ARG A 882 3.41 26.61 -29.50
N LEU A 883 4.68 26.39 -29.15
CA LEU A 883 5.27 26.74 -27.85
C LEU A 883 5.08 28.24 -27.53
N GLU A 884 5.27 29.10 -28.54
CA GLU A 884 5.17 30.56 -28.44
C GLU A 884 3.71 31.08 -28.48
N THR A 885 2.83 30.46 -29.28
CA THR A 885 1.53 31.06 -29.67
C THR A 885 0.28 30.27 -29.27
N ASP A 886 0.37 29.01 -28.84
CA ASP A 886 -0.83 28.22 -28.47
C ASP A 886 -1.56 28.87 -27.28
N PRO A 887 -2.88 29.15 -27.38
CA PRO A 887 -3.65 29.78 -26.31
C PRO A 887 -3.90 28.85 -25.12
N LYS A 888 -3.64 27.53 -25.24
CA LYS A 888 -3.78 26.57 -24.14
C LYS A 888 -2.41 26.29 -23.51
N PRO A 889 -2.24 26.41 -22.18
CA PRO A 889 -0.99 26.05 -21.50
C PRO A 889 -0.46 24.67 -21.88
N PHE A 890 -1.32 23.65 -21.89
CA PHE A 890 -0.94 22.30 -22.30
C PHE A 890 -0.52 22.17 -23.78
N GLY A 891 -1.05 23.02 -24.66
CA GLY A 891 -0.61 23.09 -26.06
C GLY A 891 0.87 23.50 -26.20
N ARG A 892 1.35 24.32 -25.26
CA ARG A 892 2.77 24.68 -25.12
C ARG A 892 3.58 23.55 -24.52
N CYS A 893 3.06 22.83 -23.53
CA CYS A 893 3.69 21.62 -22.99
C CYS A 893 3.89 20.55 -24.08
N LEU A 894 2.85 20.27 -24.88
CA LEU A 894 2.90 19.37 -26.05
C LEU A 894 4.01 19.77 -27.03
N ALA A 895 4.10 21.06 -27.33
CA ALA A 895 5.11 21.61 -28.22
C ALA A 895 6.54 21.46 -27.67
N ALA A 896 6.75 21.75 -26.38
CA ALA A 896 8.03 21.57 -25.71
C ALA A 896 8.45 20.09 -25.63
N MET A 897 7.53 19.19 -25.30
CA MET A 897 7.75 17.74 -25.26
C MET A 897 8.10 17.16 -26.65
N GLY A 898 7.46 17.68 -27.71
CA GLY A 898 7.79 17.36 -29.08
C GLY A 898 9.17 17.88 -29.52
N LEU A 899 9.52 19.12 -29.14
CA LEU A 899 10.85 19.69 -29.42
C LEU A 899 11.98 18.97 -28.68
N ALA A 900 11.76 18.57 -27.43
CA ALA A 900 12.73 17.82 -26.63
C ALA A 900 13.00 16.43 -27.22
N TRP A 901 11.95 15.72 -27.67
CA TRP A 901 12.09 14.48 -28.45
C TRP A 901 12.81 14.70 -29.78
N ARG A 902 12.36 15.72 -30.54
CA ARG A 902 12.92 16.05 -31.86
C ARG A 902 14.42 16.33 -31.78
N ALA A 903 14.86 17.06 -30.76
CA ALA A 903 16.28 17.32 -30.51
C ALA A 903 17.10 16.06 -30.22
N ARG A 904 16.56 15.07 -29.47
CA ARG A 904 17.23 13.76 -29.27
C ARG A 904 17.35 12.97 -30.57
N ALA A 905 16.28 12.94 -31.37
CA ALA A 905 16.26 12.22 -32.63
C ALA A 905 17.21 12.84 -33.67
N ASP A 906 17.15 14.17 -33.87
CA ASP A 906 18.04 14.91 -34.78
C ASP A 906 19.53 14.83 -34.32
N ALA A 907 19.79 14.78 -33.01
CA ALA A 907 21.13 14.54 -32.45
C ALA A 907 21.61 13.08 -32.56
N GLY A 908 20.82 12.20 -33.18
CA GLY A 908 21.20 10.80 -33.38
C GLY A 908 21.22 9.98 -32.09
N HIS A 909 20.43 10.32 -31.08
CA HIS A 909 20.17 9.44 -29.94
C HIS A 909 19.53 8.11 -30.39
N ALA A 910 19.71 7.04 -29.62
CA ALA A 910 19.08 5.74 -29.86
C ALA A 910 18.59 5.18 -28.51
N ILE A 911 17.32 4.84 -28.45
CA ILE A 911 16.68 4.33 -27.23
C ILE A 911 17.12 2.88 -27.02
N ASP A 912 17.48 2.50 -25.80
CA ASP A 912 17.70 1.08 -25.48
C ASP A 912 16.37 0.31 -25.49
N VAL A 913 16.35 -0.85 -26.14
CA VAL A 913 15.36 -1.91 -25.92
C VAL A 913 16.05 -3.01 -25.08
N PRO A 914 15.96 -2.96 -23.74
CA PRO A 914 16.62 -3.92 -22.87
C PRO A 914 15.78 -5.18 -22.64
N ALA A 915 16.44 -6.32 -22.69
CA ALA A 915 15.92 -7.64 -22.37
C ALA A 915 16.81 -8.34 -21.35
N LEU A 916 16.18 -8.85 -20.28
CA LEU A 916 16.76 -9.73 -19.27
C LEU A 916 16.29 -11.17 -19.55
N ASP A 917 17.22 -12.10 -19.64
CA ASP A 917 16.99 -13.48 -20.01
C ASP A 917 17.29 -14.42 -18.84
N LEU A 918 16.27 -15.16 -18.40
CA LEU A 918 16.31 -16.12 -17.29
C LEU A 918 16.04 -17.55 -17.81
N GLY A 919 16.36 -17.83 -19.08
CA GLY A 919 16.32 -19.15 -19.71
C GLY A 919 14.92 -19.61 -20.13
N ARG A 920 14.02 -19.82 -19.15
CA ARG A 920 12.60 -20.14 -19.39
C ARG A 920 11.70 -18.91 -19.45
N ALA A 921 12.07 -17.82 -18.77
CA ALA A 921 11.37 -16.55 -18.82
C ALA A 921 12.28 -15.44 -19.36
N GLN A 922 11.68 -14.46 -20.05
CA GLN A 922 12.37 -13.29 -20.59
C GLN A 922 11.58 -12.03 -20.24
N LEU A 923 12.26 -10.98 -19.79
CA LEU A 923 11.68 -9.70 -19.40
C LEU A 923 12.15 -8.62 -20.37
N LEU A 924 11.23 -7.94 -21.04
CA LEU A 924 11.51 -6.97 -22.11
C LEU A 924 10.85 -5.63 -21.78
N LEU A 925 11.59 -4.52 -21.91
CA LEU A 925 11.02 -3.17 -21.82
C LEU A 925 10.95 -2.52 -23.21
N LEU A 926 9.78 -2.00 -23.58
CA LEU A 926 9.58 -1.22 -24.79
C LEU A 926 9.34 0.28 -24.47
N PRO A 927 9.82 1.20 -25.33
CA PRO A 927 9.69 2.63 -25.10
C PRO A 927 8.27 3.14 -25.35
N GLY A 928 8.01 4.33 -24.80
CA GLY A 928 6.77 5.08 -25.00
C GLY A 928 5.47 4.33 -24.72
N GLU A 929 4.40 4.90 -25.24
CA GLU A 929 3.10 4.25 -25.27
C GLU A 929 3.03 3.27 -26.46
N SER A 930 3.85 2.22 -26.39
CA SER A 930 3.85 1.13 -27.37
C SER A 930 2.48 0.44 -27.42
N TYR A 931 1.95 0.27 -28.63
CA TYR A 931 0.69 -0.43 -28.89
C TYR A 931 0.80 -1.94 -28.58
N VAL A 932 -0.33 -2.58 -28.23
CA VAL A 932 -0.37 -3.95 -27.69
C VAL A 932 0.13 -5.01 -28.69
N GLU A 933 0.02 -4.72 -29.97
CA GLU A 933 0.59 -5.48 -31.08
C GLU A 933 2.08 -5.80 -30.87
N TYR A 934 2.87 -4.89 -30.30
CA TYR A 934 4.30 -5.12 -30.03
C TYR A 934 4.55 -6.09 -28.88
N GLN A 935 3.69 -6.10 -27.85
CA GLN A 935 3.73 -7.11 -26.78
C GLN A 935 3.32 -8.49 -27.29
N LEU A 936 2.29 -8.55 -28.15
CA LEU A 936 1.87 -9.80 -28.79
C LEU A 936 2.94 -10.33 -29.74
N LEU A 937 3.58 -9.47 -30.54
CA LEU A 937 4.72 -9.82 -31.40
C LEU A 937 5.92 -10.32 -30.58
N ALA A 938 6.25 -9.68 -29.45
CA ALA A 938 7.30 -10.12 -28.55
C ALA A 938 7.07 -11.56 -28.04
N GLN A 939 5.84 -11.87 -27.63
CA GLN A 939 5.45 -13.21 -27.19
C GLN A 939 5.48 -14.23 -28.35
N GLN A 940 4.98 -13.86 -29.53
CA GLN A 940 5.00 -14.71 -30.74
C GLN A 940 6.42 -14.99 -31.25
N THR A 941 7.37 -14.09 -31.00
CA THR A 941 8.78 -14.24 -31.40
C THR A 941 9.52 -15.31 -30.57
N ARG A 942 9.02 -15.64 -29.38
CA ARG A 942 9.61 -16.62 -28.45
C ARG A 942 8.52 -17.50 -27.79
N PRO A 943 7.82 -18.34 -28.56
CA PRO A 943 6.70 -19.13 -28.04
C PRO A 943 7.14 -20.20 -27.00
N ASP A 944 8.42 -20.57 -27.00
CA ASP A 944 9.07 -21.45 -26.02
C ASP A 944 9.66 -20.68 -24.81
N SER A 945 9.24 -19.44 -24.58
CA SER A 945 9.64 -18.64 -23.41
C SER A 945 8.46 -17.90 -22.80
N PHE A 946 8.45 -17.78 -21.47
CA PHE A 946 7.54 -16.90 -20.77
C PHE A 946 8.00 -15.44 -20.90
N VAL A 947 7.68 -14.82 -22.04
CA VAL A 947 7.96 -13.40 -22.29
C VAL A 947 7.00 -12.54 -21.46
N VAL A 948 7.56 -11.59 -20.72
CA VAL A 948 6.87 -10.52 -20.00
C VAL A 948 7.34 -9.19 -20.56
N THR A 949 6.42 -8.43 -21.17
CA THR A 949 6.74 -7.16 -21.84
C THR A 949 6.19 -6.00 -21.02
N LEU A 950 7.05 -5.05 -20.65
CA LEU A 950 6.68 -3.76 -20.10
C LEU A 950 6.56 -2.73 -21.24
N GLY A 951 5.56 -1.86 -21.17
CA GLY A 951 5.54 -0.61 -21.93
C GLY A 951 6.19 0.53 -21.13
N TYR A 952 6.03 1.76 -21.62
CA TYR A 952 6.27 2.98 -20.85
C TYR A 952 7.71 3.10 -20.31
N GLY A 953 8.69 2.68 -21.12
CA GLY A 953 10.11 3.00 -20.96
C GLY A 953 10.41 4.47 -21.29
N GLU A 954 11.38 4.75 -22.15
CA GLU A 954 11.66 6.14 -22.55
C GLU A 954 10.45 6.71 -23.29
N ALA A 955 9.74 7.66 -22.67
CA ALA A 955 8.45 8.11 -23.18
C ALA A 955 8.51 9.34 -24.09
N GLY A 956 9.71 9.77 -24.50
CA GLY A 956 9.92 10.90 -25.43
C GLY A 956 9.12 10.78 -26.74
N THR A 957 8.91 9.55 -27.22
CA THR A 957 8.16 9.23 -28.44
C THR A 957 6.67 9.57 -28.37
N GLY A 958 6.07 9.57 -27.18
CA GLY A 958 4.62 9.43 -27.00
C GLY A 958 4.15 8.07 -27.50
N TYR A 959 3.02 8.02 -28.19
CA TYR A 959 2.51 6.85 -28.89
C TYR A 959 3.51 6.27 -29.90
N ILE A 960 3.67 4.96 -29.84
CA ILE A 960 4.31 4.17 -30.89
C ILE A 960 3.23 3.24 -31.47
N PRO A 961 2.54 3.67 -32.54
CA PRO A 961 1.52 2.86 -33.22
C PRO A 961 2.15 1.87 -34.22
N THR A 962 1.34 0.97 -34.77
CA THR A 962 1.67 0.22 -35.99
C THR A 962 1.35 1.05 -37.25
N ASP A 963 1.94 0.73 -38.40
CA ASP A 963 1.75 1.49 -39.65
C ASP A 963 0.28 1.50 -40.07
N ARG A 964 -0.44 0.40 -39.79
CA ARG A 964 -1.90 0.29 -39.94
C ARG A 964 -2.67 1.43 -39.29
N HIS A 965 -2.28 1.88 -38.10
CA HIS A 965 -3.03 2.91 -37.37
C HIS A 965 -2.80 4.32 -37.92
N PHE A 966 -1.68 4.56 -38.62
CA PHE A 966 -1.53 5.75 -39.47
C PHE A 966 -2.46 5.65 -40.69
N ASP A 967 -2.48 4.50 -41.37
CA ASP A 967 -3.27 4.28 -42.59
C ASP A 967 -4.80 4.30 -42.33
N GLU A 968 -5.23 3.85 -41.16
CA GLU A 968 -6.63 3.89 -40.69
C GLU A 968 -7.02 5.23 -40.05
N GLY A 969 -6.09 6.19 -39.92
CA GLY A 969 -6.37 7.54 -39.42
C GLY A 969 -6.71 7.61 -37.93
N ASP A 970 -5.99 6.87 -37.08
CA ASP A 970 -6.24 6.84 -35.62
C ASP A 970 -6.17 8.25 -35.00
N THR A 971 -7.32 8.72 -34.50
CA THR A 971 -7.46 10.07 -33.94
C THR A 971 -6.68 10.30 -32.65
N ASN A 972 -6.15 9.26 -32.01
CA ASN A 972 -5.22 9.39 -30.88
C ASN A 972 -3.86 9.96 -31.31
N LEU A 973 -3.49 9.84 -32.59
CA LEU A 973 -2.17 10.22 -33.13
C LEU A 973 -2.07 11.72 -33.50
N ILE A 974 -3.08 12.53 -33.17
CA ILE A 974 -3.13 13.97 -33.55
C ILE A 974 -2.10 14.81 -32.79
N ASP A 975 -1.99 14.63 -31.47
CA ASP A 975 -1.16 15.47 -30.58
C ASP A 975 -0.03 14.72 -29.86
N TRP A 976 -0.23 13.43 -29.53
CA TRP A 976 0.65 12.67 -28.62
C TRP A 976 1.47 11.56 -29.31
N CYS A 977 1.72 11.70 -30.62
CA CYS A 977 2.52 10.75 -31.40
C CYS A 977 3.61 11.51 -32.16
N TRP A 978 4.84 11.54 -31.64
CA TRP A 978 5.95 12.29 -32.25
C TRP A 978 6.87 11.44 -33.13
N VAL A 979 6.66 10.12 -33.21
CA VAL A 979 7.35 9.21 -34.14
C VAL A 979 6.62 9.06 -35.47
N ALA A 980 7.37 8.86 -36.55
CA ALA A 980 6.84 8.72 -37.89
C ALA A 980 6.34 7.30 -38.24
N ARG A 981 5.61 7.19 -39.35
CA ARG A 981 5.26 5.92 -40.00
C ARG A 981 6.53 5.16 -40.40
N GLY A 982 6.48 3.83 -40.41
CA GLY A 982 7.65 2.95 -40.53
C GLY A 982 8.34 2.67 -39.19
N SER A 983 7.74 3.08 -38.07
CA SER A 983 8.21 2.72 -36.72
C SER A 983 8.03 1.21 -36.45
N GLU A 984 6.98 0.59 -37.00
CA GLU A 984 6.65 -0.82 -36.80
C GLU A 984 7.77 -1.78 -37.21
N ALA A 985 8.29 -1.60 -38.43
CA ALA A 985 9.39 -2.43 -38.92
C ALA A 985 10.70 -2.24 -38.12
N ARG A 986 10.90 -1.08 -37.48
CA ARG A 986 12.05 -0.81 -36.59
C ARG A 986 11.85 -1.48 -35.22
N MET A 987 10.68 -1.31 -34.62
CA MET A 987 10.27 -1.98 -33.38
C MET A 987 10.37 -3.50 -33.50
N ALA A 988 9.79 -4.10 -34.54
CA ALA A 988 9.83 -5.54 -34.79
C ALA A 988 11.26 -6.10 -34.85
N ARG A 989 12.17 -5.41 -35.56
CA ARG A 989 13.59 -5.79 -35.61
C ARG A 989 14.28 -5.67 -34.25
N ALA A 990 13.99 -4.64 -33.47
CA ALA A 990 14.58 -4.47 -32.13
C ALA A 990 14.07 -5.52 -31.14
N ILE A 991 12.76 -5.80 -31.13
CA ILE A 991 12.12 -6.86 -30.33
C ILE A 991 12.77 -8.22 -30.63
N ALA A 992 12.82 -8.61 -31.91
CA ALA A 992 13.44 -9.86 -32.32
C ALA A 992 14.93 -9.91 -31.96
N ALA A 993 15.65 -8.81 -32.18
CA ALA A 993 17.07 -8.73 -31.85
C ALA A 993 17.36 -8.88 -30.34
N ALA A 994 16.50 -8.34 -29.47
CA ALA A 994 16.64 -8.38 -28.01
C ALA A 994 16.22 -9.73 -27.41
N LEU A 995 15.24 -10.41 -28.02
CA LEU A 995 14.69 -11.67 -27.53
C LEU A 995 15.42 -12.95 -27.99
N ARG A 996 16.27 -12.88 -29.02
CA ARG A 996 17.12 -14.00 -29.47
C ARG A 996 17.89 -14.64 -28.30
N ARG A 997 17.86 -15.98 -28.22
CA ARG A 997 18.80 -16.74 -27.38
C ARG A 997 20.26 -16.55 -27.87
N ARG A 998 21.20 -16.75 -26.94
CA ARG A 998 22.61 -17.06 -27.23
C ARG A 998 22.88 -18.53 -26.98
#